data_AF-A0A512M817-F1
#
_entry.id   AF-A0A512M817-F1
#
_cell.length_a   1.000
_cell.length_b   1.000
_cell.length_c   1.000
_cell.angle_alpha   90.00
_cell.angle_beta   90.00
_cell.angle_gamma   90.00
#
_symmetry.space_group_name_H-M   'P 1'
#
loop_
_entity.id
_entity.type
_entity.pdbx_description
1 polymer ?
#
loop_
_entity_poly.entity_id
_entity_poly.type
_entity_poly.pdbx_seq_one_letter_code
_entity_poly.pdbx_strand_id
1 'polypeptide(L)'
;MTSPAPYHYTQADLVQGLRAAGVVEGDTVFVHASLGRLGYPDRGRSMPDACAAALDALREAVGARGTILVPTYTYSIGKGEVFDPALTCSTLGDFTEHVRMQLDALRSHDPMLAVSGIGPKAAELLSDLPRTCYGPGSIYDRLVDSGGKIVMIGLGLFWATFRHYIEEKAGVPFRFRKLFTGVVRVDGVEARQTWTYSCAPRQDNCAPNGVPLEKLARERGLCLSARVGRGEVCAIDCAEYTRLGLEAFAADPWLCAKGPALHEAKLVALEDARTQVPAASVTLPPGASMVQMLKALSPLRRDIVTQEYDIALNALAEQLPMTIHKFVSGVECSTWLVPERWTCREASLQTLDGQVIFSDKDHPLHVVSYSQSFEGVVSREELLKHLHVHPHLEDAVPFMFKYYQRDWGLCCSQRQRASLTEPEYKVAIKTDTNFSHLKVGEVVVQGMSEASFVLCAHLCHPAQTADDLSGVVVGMEVMRRLQQRKNLRYTYRLLILPETIGSAAWLSRHRHLVPEIHGGLFLEMLSLAHPMALQMPFDEASAAARCLKATFEKHAPDGWTAPFRGIIGNDERQFNGPGVRVPMLSLSRVLPRNHPDWPYREYHSSHDNFAHASLPHLEASVDMVMKMIEAWEANGIPLPRFKGEVFCTRYGIHIDPTTQPDLHRHFFSIMDQIDGRQDVPAIAERCQASVEAVEKSLALLRHHGLVC
;
A
#
# COMPACT_ATOMS: atom_id res chain seq x y z
N MET A 1 27.02 -65.72 -11.44
CA MET A 1 26.41 -64.52 -10.81
C MET A 1 27.42 -63.40 -10.93
N THR A 2 27.20 -62.47 -11.86
CA THR A 2 28.05 -61.27 -12.01
C THR A 2 27.81 -60.35 -10.83
N SER A 3 28.88 -59.91 -10.17
CA SER A 3 28.82 -58.93 -9.09
C SER A 3 28.06 -57.68 -9.59
N PRO A 4 27.13 -57.09 -8.83
CA PRO A 4 26.42 -55.89 -9.26
C PRO A 4 27.41 -54.78 -9.60
N ALA A 5 27.13 -54.03 -10.68
CA ALA A 5 27.98 -52.93 -11.11
C ALA A 5 28.22 -51.94 -9.94
N PRO A 6 29.43 -51.38 -9.80
CA PRO A 6 29.76 -50.50 -8.68
C PRO A 6 29.08 -49.13 -8.74
N TYR A 7 28.31 -48.86 -9.81
CA TYR A 7 27.57 -47.65 -10.14
C TYR A 7 26.14 -48.00 -10.58
N HIS A 8 25.26 -47.00 -10.65
CA HIS A 8 23.85 -47.14 -11.01
C HIS A 8 23.51 -46.56 -12.39
N TYR A 9 24.25 -45.56 -12.84
CA TYR A 9 24.10 -44.92 -14.14
C TYR A 9 25.44 -44.38 -14.62
N THR A 10 25.59 -44.23 -15.93
CA THR A 10 26.71 -43.56 -16.59
C THR A 10 26.32 -42.14 -17.01
N GLN A 11 27.29 -41.29 -17.36
CA GLN A 11 26.97 -39.99 -17.99
C GLN A 11 26.09 -40.18 -19.24
N ALA A 12 26.38 -41.18 -20.07
CA ALA A 12 25.63 -41.48 -21.28
C ALA A 12 24.16 -41.86 -20.98
N ASP A 13 23.92 -42.64 -19.92
CA ASP A 13 22.54 -42.96 -19.49
C ASP A 13 21.78 -41.70 -19.09
N LEU A 14 22.44 -40.74 -18.43
CA LEU A 14 21.82 -39.48 -18.03
C LEU A 14 21.54 -38.57 -19.24
N VAL A 15 22.46 -38.49 -20.21
CA VAL A 15 22.25 -37.77 -21.48
C VAL A 15 21.09 -38.37 -22.27
N GLN A 16 21.04 -39.70 -22.39
CA GLN A 16 19.94 -40.40 -23.05
C GLN A 16 18.62 -40.16 -22.32
N GLY A 17 18.62 -40.18 -20.99
CA GLY A 17 17.46 -39.87 -20.17
C GLY A 17 16.95 -38.44 -20.36
N LEU A 18 17.84 -37.46 -20.38
CA LEU A 18 17.51 -36.05 -20.66
C LEU A 18 16.88 -35.90 -22.05
N ARG A 19 17.49 -36.52 -23.07
CA ARG A 19 16.96 -36.49 -24.45
C ARG A 19 15.61 -37.18 -24.58
N ALA A 20 15.43 -38.33 -23.92
CA ALA A 20 14.16 -39.03 -23.88
C ALA A 20 13.07 -38.27 -23.11
N ALA A 21 13.45 -37.45 -22.12
CA ALA A 21 12.56 -36.50 -21.46
C ALA A 21 12.28 -35.23 -22.31
N GLY A 22 12.81 -35.12 -23.53
CA GLY A 22 12.53 -34.04 -24.46
C GLY A 22 13.51 -32.87 -24.44
N VAL A 23 14.67 -33.00 -23.77
CA VAL A 23 15.76 -32.02 -23.86
C VAL A 23 16.50 -32.20 -25.19
N VAL A 24 16.71 -31.12 -25.93
CA VAL A 24 17.39 -31.10 -27.22
C VAL A 24 18.49 -30.05 -27.26
N GLU A 25 19.36 -30.15 -28.27
CA GLU A 25 20.43 -29.18 -28.47
C GLU A 25 19.87 -27.76 -28.69
N GLY A 26 20.42 -26.78 -27.99
CA GLY A 26 20.01 -25.37 -28.03
C GLY A 26 18.97 -24.98 -26.97
N ASP A 27 18.45 -25.94 -26.19
CA ASP A 27 17.45 -25.65 -25.16
C ASP A 27 17.99 -24.75 -24.04
N THR A 28 17.10 -23.92 -23.50
CA THR A 28 17.26 -23.31 -22.18
C THR A 28 16.56 -24.19 -21.15
N VAL A 29 17.30 -24.74 -20.18
CA VAL A 29 16.75 -25.65 -19.16
C VAL A 29 16.88 -25.06 -17.76
N PHE A 30 15.81 -25.07 -16.98
CA PHE A 30 15.77 -24.68 -15.57
C PHE A 30 15.68 -25.93 -14.70
N VAL A 31 16.81 -26.28 -14.08
CA VAL A 31 17.06 -27.61 -13.52
C VAL A 31 16.89 -27.63 -12.01
N HIS A 32 16.08 -28.55 -11.50
CA HIS A 32 16.04 -28.94 -10.10
C HIS A 32 16.56 -30.37 -9.96
N ALA A 33 17.45 -30.63 -9.00
CA ALA A 33 18.09 -31.93 -8.89
C ALA A 33 18.14 -32.46 -7.45
N SER A 34 17.93 -33.77 -7.31
CA SER A 34 18.25 -34.56 -6.11
C SER A 34 19.04 -35.78 -6.55
N LEU A 35 20.34 -35.57 -6.76
CA LEU A 35 21.22 -36.55 -7.42
C LEU A 35 21.34 -37.87 -6.64
N GLY A 36 21.26 -37.82 -5.30
CA GLY A 36 21.26 -39.02 -4.47
C GLY A 36 20.13 -40.00 -4.78
N ARG A 37 19.01 -39.53 -5.36
CA ARG A 37 17.88 -40.39 -5.78
C ARG A 37 18.15 -41.16 -7.07
N LEU A 38 19.13 -40.75 -7.88
CA LEU A 38 19.58 -41.53 -9.04
C LEU A 38 20.55 -42.67 -8.66
N GLY A 39 21.16 -42.59 -7.48
CA GLY A 39 22.24 -43.49 -7.05
C GLY A 39 23.62 -42.92 -7.39
N TYR A 40 24.61 -43.81 -7.52
CA TYR A 40 26.00 -43.44 -7.83
C TYR A 40 26.28 -43.41 -9.34
N PRO A 41 26.95 -42.37 -9.87
CA PRO A 41 27.46 -42.38 -11.24
C PRO A 41 28.65 -43.34 -11.39
N ASP A 42 28.99 -43.68 -12.63
CA ASP A 42 30.23 -44.40 -13.00
C ASP A 42 31.51 -43.60 -12.69
N ARG A 43 31.39 -42.27 -12.59
CA ARG A 43 32.48 -41.34 -12.22
C ARG A 43 32.99 -41.50 -10.79
N GLY A 44 32.17 -42.00 -9.87
CA GLY A 44 32.54 -42.11 -8.46
C GLY A 44 31.35 -42.17 -7.51
N ARG A 45 31.62 -42.19 -6.21
CA ARG A 45 30.60 -42.35 -5.16
C ARG A 45 30.42 -41.11 -4.28
N SER A 46 31.10 -40.01 -4.59
CA SER A 46 30.96 -38.76 -3.84
C SER A 46 29.89 -37.85 -4.45
N MET A 47 29.34 -36.92 -3.65
CA MET A 47 28.42 -35.91 -4.17
C MET A 47 29.06 -34.98 -5.21
N PRO A 48 30.34 -34.55 -5.07
CA PRO A 48 31.06 -33.87 -6.14
C PRO A 48 31.09 -34.65 -7.46
N ASP A 49 31.32 -35.97 -7.43
CA ASP A 49 31.29 -36.80 -8.64
C ASP A 49 29.91 -36.79 -9.29
N ALA A 50 28.85 -36.90 -8.48
CA ALA A 50 27.48 -36.83 -8.96
C ALA A 50 27.14 -35.46 -9.57
N CYS A 51 27.55 -34.37 -8.92
CA CYS A 51 27.32 -33.02 -9.42
C CYS A 51 28.03 -32.77 -10.75
N ALA A 52 29.30 -33.20 -10.85
CA ALA A 52 30.08 -33.06 -12.07
C ALA A 52 29.50 -33.93 -13.20
N ALA A 53 29.12 -35.18 -12.92
CA ALA A 53 28.47 -36.05 -13.91
C ALA A 53 27.13 -35.47 -14.40
N ALA A 54 26.34 -34.86 -13.52
CA ALA A 54 25.07 -34.24 -13.88
C ALA A 54 25.26 -32.97 -14.73
N LEU A 55 26.20 -32.10 -14.37
CA LEU A 55 26.50 -30.89 -15.14
C LEU A 55 27.08 -31.22 -16.52
N ASP A 56 27.98 -32.19 -16.61
CA ASP A 56 28.56 -32.63 -17.88
C ASP A 56 27.50 -33.27 -18.79
N ALA A 57 26.60 -34.10 -18.24
CA ALA A 57 25.46 -34.65 -18.98
C ALA A 57 24.51 -33.56 -19.49
N LEU A 58 24.23 -32.52 -18.68
CA LEU A 58 23.40 -31.39 -19.10
C LEU A 58 24.07 -30.61 -20.23
N ARG A 59 25.36 -30.28 -20.11
CA ARG A 59 26.15 -29.59 -21.15
C ARG A 59 26.13 -30.37 -22.46
N GLU A 60 26.27 -31.69 -22.40
CA GLU A 60 26.20 -32.56 -23.59
C GLU A 60 24.78 -32.64 -24.18
N ALA A 61 23.75 -32.67 -23.33
CA ALA A 61 22.36 -32.75 -23.78
C ALA A 61 21.90 -31.47 -24.49
N VAL A 62 22.23 -30.29 -23.94
CA VAL A 62 21.82 -28.99 -24.50
C VAL A 62 22.83 -28.43 -25.52
N GLY A 63 24.06 -28.94 -25.54
CA GLY A 63 25.13 -28.52 -26.45
C GLY A 63 25.60 -27.07 -26.26
N ALA A 64 26.53 -26.63 -27.11
CA ALA A 64 27.17 -25.32 -27.00
C ALA A 64 26.22 -24.12 -27.18
N ARG A 65 25.05 -24.34 -27.79
CA ARG A 65 24.02 -23.32 -27.99
C ARG A 65 22.98 -23.29 -26.87
N GLY A 66 22.98 -24.30 -25.99
CA GLY A 66 22.02 -24.43 -24.91
C GLY A 66 22.44 -23.67 -23.65
N THR A 67 21.47 -23.37 -22.79
CA THR A 67 21.67 -22.62 -21.54
C THR A 67 21.12 -23.43 -20.37
N ILE A 68 21.91 -23.60 -19.32
CA ILE A 68 21.54 -24.32 -18.10
C ILE A 68 21.35 -23.29 -17.00
N LEU A 69 20.20 -23.32 -16.35
CA LEU A 69 19.85 -22.49 -15.21
C LEU A 69 19.52 -23.37 -14.01
N VAL A 70 19.93 -22.97 -12.82
CA VAL A 70 19.58 -23.64 -11.55
C VAL A 70 19.12 -22.63 -10.50
N PRO A 71 18.15 -22.97 -9.65
CA PRO A 71 17.79 -22.11 -8.53
C PRO A 71 18.93 -22.10 -7.50
N THR A 72 19.39 -20.91 -7.10
CA THR A 72 20.39 -20.69 -6.05
C THR A 72 19.83 -19.82 -4.94
N TYR A 73 18.59 -20.13 -4.52
CA TYR A 73 17.82 -19.32 -3.57
C TYR A 73 18.53 -19.16 -2.23
N THR A 74 18.33 -18.01 -1.60
CA THR A 74 18.96 -17.66 -0.33
C THR A 74 17.93 -17.18 0.70
N TYR A 75 16.86 -16.52 0.25
CA TYR A 75 15.88 -15.82 1.09
C TYR A 75 16.51 -14.77 2.02
N SER A 76 17.69 -14.25 1.65
CA SER A 76 18.55 -13.46 2.53
C SER A 76 17.84 -12.26 3.15
N ILE A 77 17.23 -11.40 2.33
CA ILE A 77 16.53 -10.22 2.86
C ILE A 77 15.26 -10.57 3.66
N GLY A 78 14.68 -11.75 3.42
CA GLY A 78 13.57 -12.28 4.23
C GLY A 78 14.01 -12.79 5.60
N LYS A 79 15.30 -13.09 5.76
CA LYS A 79 15.95 -13.51 7.02
C LYS A 79 16.72 -12.37 7.72
N GLY A 80 16.74 -11.18 7.13
CA GLY A 80 17.55 -10.05 7.62
C GLY A 80 19.04 -10.15 7.30
N GLU A 81 19.42 -11.00 6.35
CA GLU A 81 20.80 -11.21 5.91
C GLU A 81 21.15 -10.32 4.71
N VAL A 82 22.42 -9.93 4.60
CA VAL A 82 22.96 -9.27 3.40
C VAL A 82 23.05 -10.28 2.27
N PHE A 83 22.52 -9.94 1.09
CA PHE A 83 22.70 -10.72 -0.12
C PHE A 83 23.86 -10.18 -0.96
N ASP A 84 24.82 -11.03 -1.26
CA ASP A 84 25.92 -10.77 -2.18
C ASP A 84 25.87 -11.85 -3.28
N PRO A 85 25.56 -11.50 -4.54
CA PRO A 85 25.46 -12.48 -5.62
C PRO A 85 26.72 -13.36 -5.79
N ALA A 86 27.90 -12.81 -5.52
CA ALA A 86 29.18 -13.50 -5.63
C ALA A 86 29.47 -14.41 -4.42
N LEU A 87 29.13 -13.95 -3.21
CA LEU A 87 29.54 -14.61 -1.96
C LEU A 87 28.46 -15.45 -1.27
N THR A 88 27.18 -15.10 -1.39
CA THR A 88 26.12 -15.78 -0.62
C THR A 88 25.83 -17.17 -1.17
N CYS A 89 26.08 -18.23 -0.40
CA CYS A 89 25.83 -19.61 -0.83
C CYS A 89 24.34 -19.92 -1.09
N SER A 90 24.06 -20.87 -1.99
CA SER A 90 22.72 -21.43 -2.21
C SER A 90 22.22 -22.22 -0.99
N THR A 91 20.91 -22.19 -0.74
CA THR A 91 20.25 -22.95 0.34
C THR A 91 19.60 -24.27 -0.11
N LEU A 92 19.63 -24.61 -1.41
CA LEU A 92 18.83 -25.71 -1.97
C LEU A 92 19.55 -27.06 -2.10
N GLY A 93 20.89 -27.07 -2.15
CA GLY A 93 21.68 -28.30 -2.19
C GLY A 93 22.93 -28.24 -3.07
N ASP A 94 23.77 -29.27 -2.96
CA ASP A 94 25.13 -29.30 -3.50
C ASP A 94 25.20 -29.06 -5.00
N PHE A 95 24.26 -29.57 -5.79
CA PHE A 95 24.27 -29.41 -7.24
C PHE A 95 24.12 -27.93 -7.65
N THR A 96 23.22 -27.21 -7.00
CA THR A 96 22.98 -25.79 -7.31
C THR A 96 24.20 -24.93 -6.98
N GLU A 97 24.87 -25.26 -5.87
CA GLU A 97 26.10 -24.58 -5.45
C GLU A 97 27.28 -24.96 -6.35
N HIS A 98 27.37 -26.21 -6.78
CA HIS A 98 28.36 -26.68 -7.75
C HIS A 98 28.27 -25.91 -9.07
N VAL A 99 27.05 -25.67 -9.58
CA VAL A 99 26.82 -24.86 -10.79
C VAL A 99 27.14 -23.39 -10.54
N ARG A 100 26.74 -22.82 -9.39
CA ARG A 100 27.07 -21.43 -9.03
C ARG A 100 28.57 -21.15 -9.04
N MET A 101 29.37 -22.12 -8.63
CA MET A 101 30.82 -22.00 -8.49
C MET A 101 31.61 -22.25 -9.79
N GLN A 102 30.94 -22.52 -10.91
CA GLN A 102 31.62 -22.65 -12.20
C GLN A 102 32.13 -21.28 -12.67
N LEU A 103 33.28 -21.27 -13.34
CA LEU A 103 33.93 -20.04 -13.80
C LEU A 103 33.08 -19.24 -14.80
N ASP A 104 32.27 -19.94 -15.61
CA ASP A 104 31.37 -19.39 -16.63
C ASP A 104 29.94 -19.16 -16.12
N ALA A 105 29.68 -19.36 -14.83
CA ALA A 105 28.36 -19.15 -14.25
C ALA A 105 28.09 -17.66 -13.97
N LEU A 106 26.92 -17.20 -14.40
CA LEU A 106 26.35 -15.91 -14.04
C LEU A 106 25.28 -16.12 -12.97
N ARG A 107 24.99 -15.11 -12.16
CA ARG A 107 23.93 -15.18 -11.15
C ARG A 107 23.09 -13.92 -11.14
N SER A 108 21.77 -14.09 -11.06
CA SER A 108 20.84 -12.97 -10.94
C SER A 108 20.94 -12.27 -9.58
N HIS A 109 20.50 -11.02 -9.54
CA HIS A 109 20.53 -10.19 -8.31
C HIS A 109 19.24 -10.25 -7.48
N ASP A 110 18.34 -11.22 -7.71
CA ASP A 110 17.20 -11.45 -6.82
C ASP A 110 17.70 -12.00 -5.47
N PRO A 111 17.55 -11.25 -4.36
CA PRO A 111 18.10 -11.63 -3.06
C PRO A 111 17.28 -12.68 -2.31
N MET A 112 16.16 -13.14 -2.87
CA MET A 112 15.34 -14.21 -2.33
C MET A 112 15.45 -15.45 -3.20
N LEU A 113 15.18 -15.29 -4.50
CA LEU A 113 15.09 -16.37 -5.48
C LEU A 113 16.20 -16.29 -6.55
N ALA A 114 17.44 -16.01 -6.14
CA ALA A 114 18.57 -16.00 -7.05
C ALA A 114 18.64 -17.27 -7.92
N VAL A 115 19.02 -17.10 -9.18
CA VAL A 115 19.23 -18.16 -10.16
C VAL A 115 20.65 -18.02 -10.71
N SER A 116 21.34 -19.16 -10.88
CA SER A 116 22.63 -19.22 -11.56
C SER A 116 22.50 -19.87 -12.92
N GLY A 117 23.29 -19.41 -13.90
CA GLY A 117 23.17 -19.79 -15.28
C GLY A 117 24.49 -19.92 -16.02
N ILE A 118 24.58 -20.91 -16.90
CA ILE A 118 25.72 -21.18 -17.78
C ILE A 118 25.20 -21.30 -19.21
N GLY A 119 25.83 -20.60 -20.16
CA GLY A 119 25.48 -20.67 -21.60
C GLY A 119 25.13 -19.32 -22.21
N PRO A 120 24.88 -19.28 -23.53
CA PRO A 120 24.80 -18.04 -24.31
C PRO A 120 23.65 -17.11 -23.92
N LYS A 121 22.55 -17.63 -23.36
CA LYS A 121 21.41 -16.81 -22.93
C LYS A 121 21.46 -16.42 -21.44
N ALA A 122 22.46 -16.88 -20.68
CA ALA A 122 22.49 -16.66 -19.23
C ALA A 122 22.52 -15.16 -18.87
N ALA A 123 23.30 -14.36 -19.59
CA ALA A 123 23.40 -12.92 -19.34
C ALA A 123 22.06 -12.21 -19.55
N GLU A 124 21.42 -12.45 -20.70
CA GLU A 124 20.11 -11.89 -21.06
C GLU A 124 19.01 -12.27 -20.06
N LEU A 125 19.01 -13.52 -19.58
CA LEU A 125 17.96 -14.01 -18.69
C LEU A 125 18.15 -13.53 -17.24
N LEU A 126 19.39 -13.31 -16.79
CA LEU A 126 19.71 -13.05 -15.37
C LEU A 126 20.01 -11.59 -15.04
N SER A 127 20.28 -10.73 -16.04
CA SER A 127 20.55 -9.31 -15.82
C SER A 127 19.27 -8.46 -15.72
N ASP A 128 19.37 -7.32 -15.03
CA ASP A 128 18.31 -6.30 -14.97
C ASP A 128 16.92 -6.84 -14.61
N LEU A 129 16.86 -7.77 -13.65
CA LEU A 129 15.59 -8.29 -13.17
C LEU A 129 14.81 -7.17 -12.44
N PRO A 130 13.49 -7.07 -12.67
CA PRO A 130 12.64 -6.19 -11.88
C PRO A 130 12.58 -6.69 -10.44
N ARG A 131 12.26 -5.81 -9.49
CA ARG A 131 12.21 -6.11 -8.04
C ARG A 131 10.96 -6.90 -7.63
N THR A 132 10.69 -7.99 -8.34
CA THR A 132 9.64 -8.95 -8.08
C THR A 132 10.16 -10.35 -8.37
N CYS A 133 9.93 -11.27 -7.44
CA CYS A 133 10.45 -12.62 -7.53
C CYS A 133 9.73 -13.48 -8.59
N TYR A 134 8.44 -13.23 -8.81
CA TYR A 134 7.63 -13.97 -9.79
C TYR A 134 6.79 -13.07 -10.72
N GLY A 135 6.83 -11.75 -10.56
CA GLY A 135 6.04 -10.84 -11.39
C GLY A 135 6.54 -10.73 -12.84
N PRO A 136 5.92 -9.82 -13.63
CA PRO A 136 6.32 -9.57 -15.02
C PRO A 136 7.81 -9.26 -15.16
N GLY A 137 8.47 -9.88 -16.14
CA GLY A 137 9.90 -9.73 -16.40
C GLY A 137 10.84 -10.44 -15.42
N SER A 138 10.29 -11.16 -14.42
CA SER A 138 11.08 -12.07 -13.56
C SER A 138 11.70 -13.21 -14.38
N ILE A 139 12.65 -13.94 -13.80
CA ILE A 139 13.30 -15.09 -14.47
C ILE A 139 12.28 -16.12 -14.96
N TYR A 140 11.21 -16.35 -14.21
CA TYR A 140 10.17 -17.30 -14.58
C TYR A 140 9.36 -16.82 -15.79
N ASP A 141 9.05 -15.52 -15.85
CA ASP A 141 8.36 -14.90 -16.99
C ASP A 141 9.24 -14.94 -18.25
N ARG A 142 10.54 -14.59 -18.11
CA ARG A 142 11.51 -14.69 -19.21
C ARG A 142 11.70 -16.13 -19.69
N LEU A 143 11.60 -17.12 -18.81
CA LEU A 143 11.66 -18.54 -19.19
C LEU A 143 10.45 -18.99 -20.00
N VAL A 144 9.26 -18.43 -19.73
CA VAL A 144 8.08 -18.65 -20.58
C VAL A 144 8.33 -18.04 -21.96
N ASP A 145 8.75 -16.77 -22.01
CA ASP A 145 8.88 -16.03 -23.26
C ASP A 145 10.01 -16.55 -24.16
N SER A 146 11.07 -17.13 -23.57
CA SER A 146 12.24 -17.63 -24.30
C SER A 146 12.18 -19.11 -24.70
N GLY A 147 11.05 -19.79 -24.46
CA GLY A 147 10.88 -21.21 -24.75
C GLY A 147 11.72 -22.12 -23.85
N GLY A 148 11.85 -21.75 -22.57
CA GLY A 148 12.58 -22.55 -21.58
C GLY A 148 11.83 -23.82 -21.18
N LYS A 149 12.58 -24.81 -20.66
CA LYS A 149 12.04 -26.06 -20.12
C LYS A 149 12.40 -26.23 -18.66
N ILE A 150 11.48 -26.73 -17.86
CA ILE A 150 11.76 -27.18 -16.50
C ILE A 150 12.30 -28.61 -16.59
N VAL A 151 13.43 -28.89 -15.97
CA VAL A 151 14.03 -30.23 -15.91
C VAL A 151 14.16 -30.67 -14.46
N MET A 152 13.65 -31.85 -14.14
CA MET A 152 13.74 -32.44 -12.80
C MET A 152 14.62 -33.68 -12.87
N ILE A 153 15.67 -33.73 -12.06
CA ILE A 153 16.60 -34.87 -11.99
C ILE A 153 16.45 -35.55 -10.63
N GLY A 154 15.88 -36.76 -10.61
CA GLY A 154 15.61 -37.50 -9.38
C GLY A 154 14.42 -36.94 -8.56
N LEU A 155 13.69 -35.95 -9.07
CA LEU A 155 12.56 -35.31 -8.42
C LEU A 155 11.32 -35.36 -9.32
N GLY A 156 10.12 -35.37 -8.71
CA GLY A 156 8.88 -35.12 -9.44
C GLY A 156 8.68 -33.63 -9.71
N LEU A 157 7.90 -33.31 -10.75
CA LEU A 157 7.58 -31.95 -11.18
C LEU A 157 6.91 -31.12 -10.07
N PHE A 158 6.21 -31.75 -9.12
CA PHE A 158 5.53 -31.11 -8.00
C PHE A 158 6.49 -30.32 -7.09
N TRP A 159 7.80 -30.63 -7.11
CA TRP A 159 8.83 -29.88 -6.39
C TRP A 159 9.24 -28.59 -7.09
N ALA A 160 8.98 -28.44 -8.40
CA ALA A 160 9.41 -27.28 -9.16
C ALA A 160 8.81 -26.00 -8.58
N THR A 161 9.67 -25.09 -8.15
CA THR A 161 9.27 -23.78 -7.60
C THR A 161 8.53 -22.94 -8.64
N PHE A 162 8.73 -23.23 -9.92
CA PHE A 162 8.03 -22.60 -11.05
C PHE A 162 6.50 -22.59 -10.87
N ARG A 163 5.91 -23.55 -10.16
CA ARG A 163 4.47 -23.51 -9.84
C ARG A 163 4.04 -22.23 -9.10
N HIS A 164 4.91 -21.66 -8.27
CA HIS A 164 4.62 -20.44 -7.50
C HIS A 164 4.54 -19.19 -8.39
N TYR A 165 5.26 -19.19 -9.53
CA TYR A 165 5.09 -18.19 -10.58
C TYR A 165 3.69 -18.29 -11.19
N ILE A 166 3.25 -19.50 -11.52
CA ILE A 166 1.91 -19.72 -12.09
C ILE A 166 0.82 -19.34 -11.07
N GLU A 167 1.00 -19.68 -9.80
CA GLU A 167 0.10 -19.31 -8.70
C GLU A 167 -0.02 -17.78 -8.54
N GLU A 168 1.09 -17.03 -8.60
CA GLU A 168 1.07 -15.56 -8.57
C GLU A 168 0.37 -14.99 -9.82
N LYS A 169 0.71 -15.51 -11.01
CA LYS A 169 0.11 -15.09 -12.29
C LYS A 169 -1.41 -15.36 -12.34
N ALA A 170 -1.87 -16.43 -11.69
CA ALA A 170 -3.29 -16.78 -11.59
C ALA A 170 -4.04 -15.99 -10.51
N GLY A 171 -3.34 -15.33 -9.58
CA GLY A 171 -3.97 -14.64 -8.45
C GLY A 171 -4.69 -15.59 -7.48
N VAL A 172 -4.09 -16.74 -7.17
CA VAL A 172 -4.73 -17.75 -6.30
C VAL A 172 -5.01 -17.21 -4.88
N PRO A 173 -6.14 -17.60 -4.26
CA PRO A 173 -6.60 -17.04 -2.98
C PRO A 173 -5.79 -17.49 -1.76
N PHE A 174 -4.95 -18.51 -1.89
CA PHE A 174 -4.12 -19.04 -0.81
C PHE A 174 -2.70 -18.44 -0.80
N ARG A 175 -2.45 -17.40 -1.61
CA ARG A 175 -1.19 -16.64 -1.61
C ARG A 175 -1.45 -15.15 -1.75
N PHE A 176 -0.49 -14.36 -1.30
CA PHE A 176 -0.52 -12.91 -1.41
C PHE A 176 0.89 -12.34 -1.53
N ARG A 177 1.02 -11.20 -2.21
CA ARG A 177 2.29 -10.52 -2.37
C ARG A 177 2.66 -9.78 -1.09
N LYS A 178 3.95 -9.79 -0.76
CA LYS A 178 4.52 -9.09 0.38
C LYS A 178 5.82 -8.41 -0.02
N LEU A 179 6.06 -7.22 0.54
CA LEU A 179 7.31 -6.51 0.38
C LEU A 179 8.34 -6.98 1.41
N PHE A 180 9.55 -7.25 0.94
CA PHE A 180 10.72 -7.53 1.74
C PHE A 180 11.79 -6.51 1.43
N THR A 181 12.36 -5.88 2.47
CA THR A 181 13.42 -4.87 2.31
C THR A 181 14.66 -5.36 3.02
N GLY A 182 15.81 -5.28 2.34
CA GLY A 182 17.09 -5.61 2.94
C GLY A 182 18.26 -5.07 2.11
N VAL A 183 19.47 -5.49 2.46
CA VAL A 183 20.71 -4.99 1.84
C VAL A 183 21.18 -5.97 0.78
N VAL A 184 21.44 -5.44 -0.42
CA VAL A 184 22.09 -6.15 -1.52
C VAL A 184 23.45 -5.52 -1.75
N ARG A 185 24.51 -6.34 -1.77
CA ARG A 185 25.90 -5.93 -2.00
C ARG A 185 26.36 -6.44 -3.37
N VAL A 186 26.80 -5.54 -4.23
CA VAL A 186 27.36 -5.87 -5.56
C VAL A 186 28.68 -5.13 -5.69
N ASP A 187 29.77 -5.85 -5.97
CA ASP A 187 31.12 -5.29 -6.11
C ASP A 187 31.54 -4.39 -4.92
N GLY A 188 31.16 -4.80 -3.71
CA GLY A 188 31.42 -4.06 -2.47
C GLY A 188 30.50 -2.87 -2.21
N VAL A 189 29.60 -2.52 -3.15
CA VAL A 189 28.63 -1.44 -2.99
C VAL A 189 27.33 -2.00 -2.42
N GLU A 190 26.92 -1.47 -1.27
CA GLU A 190 25.66 -1.83 -0.62
C GLU A 190 24.53 -0.90 -1.03
N ALA A 191 23.38 -1.49 -1.34
CA ALA A 191 22.15 -0.77 -1.58
C ALA A 191 20.99 -1.44 -0.83
N ARG A 192 20.19 -0.62 -0.15
CA ARG A 192 18.91 -1.10 0.41
C ARG A 192 17.91 -1.26 -0.71
N GLN A 193 17.36 -2.46 -0.87
CA GLN A 193 16.41 -2.79 -1.93
C GLN A 193 15.13 -3.38 -1.33
N THR A 194 14.00 -3.09 -1.98
CA THR A 194 12.69 -3.65 -1.64
C THR A 194 12.21 -4.53 -2.80
N TRP A 195 11.88 -5.79 -2.50
CA TRP A 195 11.43 -6.81 -3.44
C TRP A 195 10.05 -7.32 -3.07
N THR A 196 9.27 -7.69 -4.08
CA THR A 196 7.96 -8.34 -3.88
C THR A 196 8.10 -9.85 -4.01
N TYR A 197 7.51 -10.59 -3.06
CA TYR A 197 7.45 -12.05 -3.08
C TYR A 197 6.04 -12.55 -2.74
N SER A 198 5.55 -13.56 -3.46
CA SER A 198 4.27 -14.23 -3.17
C SER A 198 4.41 -15.22 -2.01
N CYS A 199 3.82 -14.88 -0.87
CA CYS A 199 3.77 -15.67 0.35
C CYS A 199 2.46 -16.47 0.45
N ALA A 200 2.49 -17.60 1.15
CA ALA A 200 1.28 -18.22 1.65
C ALA A 200 0.94 -17.66 3.05
N PRO A 201 -0.35 -17.43 3.40
CA PRO A 201 -0.77 -17.27 4.79
C PRO A 201 -0.29 -18.46 5.63
N ARG A 202 -0.02 -18.22 6.92
CA ARG A 202 0.56 -19.24 7.81
C ARG A 202 -0.50 -20.20 8.35
N GLN A 203 -1.19 -20.86 7.43
CA GLN A 203 -2.25 -21.83 7.67
C GLN A 203 -1.96 -23.11 6.90
N ASP A 204 -2.22 -24.27 7.52
CA ASP A 204 -1.99 -25.58 6.88
C ASP A 204 -2.78 -25.74 5.56
N ASN A 205 -3.97 -25.14 5.48
CA ASN A 205 -4.78 -25.11 4.27
C ASN A 205 -4.07 -24.44 3.10
N CYS A 206 -3.21 -23.46 3.36
CA CYS A 206 -2.47 -22.70 2.35
C CYS A 206 -1.07 -23.30 2.08
N ALA A 207 -0.70 -24.39 2.75
CA ALA A 207 0.58 -25.05 2.49
C ALA A 207 0.60 -25.61 1.05
N PRO A 208 1.75 -25.54 0.36
CA PRO A 208 1.83 -25.90 -1.05
C PRO A 208 1.66 -27.41 -1.28
N ASN A 209 0.98 -27.76 -2.36
CA ASN A 209 0.75 -29.12 -2.83
C ASN A 209 0.78 -29.18 -4.37
N GLY A 210 1.96 -29.42 -4.96
CA GLY A 210 2.10 -29.46 -6.43
C GLY A 210 1.63 -30.78 -7.08
N VAL A 211 1.26 -31.79 -6.30
CA VAL A 211 0.98 -33.16 -6.81
C VAL A 211 -0.18 -33.17 -7.81
N PRO A 212 -1.32 -32.48 -7.58
CA PRO A 212 -2.43 -32.48 -8.52
C PRO A 212 -2.05 -31.89 -9.88
N LEU A 213 -1.29 -30.80 -9.90
CA LEU A 213 -0.87 -30.15 -11.14
C LEU A 213 0.14 -31.00 -11.91
N GLU A 214 1.08 -31.67 -11.23
CA GLU A 214 1.95 -32.66 -11.88
C GLU A 214 1.15 -33.82 -12.49
N LYS A 215 0.17 -34.35 -11.76
CA LYS A 215 -0.68 -35.43 -12.26
C LYS A 215 -1.36 -35.04 -13.57
N LEU A 216 -1.95 -33.84 -13.62
CA LEU A 216 -2.56 -33.30 -14.85
C LEU A 216 -1.54 -33.16 -15.99
N ALA A 217 -0.32 -32.69 -15.68
CA ALA A 217 0.73 -32.53 -16.68
C ALA A 217 1.15 -33.86 -17.31
N ARG A 218 1.22 -34.93 -16.50
CA ARG A 218 1.54 -36.29 -16.96
C ARG A 218 0.39 -36.93 -17.72
N GLU A 219 -0.84 -36.79 -17.23
CA GLU A 219 -2.05 -37.33 -17.89
C GLU A 219 -2.28 -36.71 -19.28
N ARG A 220 -1.92 -35.45 -19.46
CA ARG A 220 -1.95 -34.77 -20.78
C ARG A 220 -0.73 -35.03 -21.65
N GLY A 221 0.24 -35.83 -21.20
CA GLY A 221 1.47 -36.13 -21.95
C GLY A 221 2.41 -34.92 -22.13
N LEU A 222 2.26 -33.88 -21.32
CA LEU A 222 3.08 -32.64 -21.40
C LEU A 222 4.39 -32.78 -20.63
N CYS A 223 4.41 -33.60 -19.57
CA CYS A 223 5.61 -33.91 -18.80
C CYS A 223 6.17 -35.26 -19.24
N LEU A 224 7.25 -35.23 -20.03
CA LEU A 224 7.95 -36.43 -20.51
C LEU A 224 8.96 -36.88 -19.46
N SER A 225 9.11 -38.20 -19.26
CA SER A 225 10.09 -38.74 -18.33
C SER A 225 10.81 -39.98 -18.85
N ALA A 226 12.00 -40.21 -18.31
CA ALA A 226 12.84 -41.36 -18.59
C ALA A 226 13.53 -41.85 -17.32
N ARG A 227 13.70 -43.17 -17.19
CA ARG A 227 14.40 -43.76 -16.04
C ARG A 227 15.91 -43.59 -16.21
N VAL A 228 16.58 -43.19 -15.13
CA VAL A 228 18.04 -43.11 -15.05
C VAL A 228 18.47 -43.62 -13.68
N GLY A 229 19.34 -44.63 -13.65
CA GLY A 229 19.77 -45.28 -12.42
C GLY A 229 18.59 -45.77 -11.57
N ARG A 230 18.51 -45.28 -10.32
CA ARG A 230 17.44 -45.61 -9.38
C ARG A 230 16.22 -44.69 -9.45
N GLY A 231 16.29 -43.62 -10.24
CA GLY A 231 15.25 -42.60 -10.30
C GLY A 231 14.79 -42.33 -11.72
N GLU A 232 14.30 -41.11 -11.93
CA GLU A 232 13.88 -40.62 -13.23
C GLU A 232 14.38 -39.19 -13.46
N VAL A 233 14.42 -38.82 -14.74
CA VAL A 233 14.50 -37.45 -15.20
C VAL A 233 13.18 -37.13 -15.89
N CYS A 234 12.61 -35.95 -15.63
CA CYS A 234 11.46 -35.47 -16.38
C CYS A 234 11.65 -34.02 -16.82
N ALA A 235 10.97 -33.65 -17.90
CA ALA A 235 10.96 -32.27 -18.37
C ALA A 235 9.59 -31.85 -18.89
N ILE A 236 9.35 -30.54 -18.88
CA ILE A 236 8.16 -29.90 -19.41
C ILE A 236 8.50 -28.50 -19.91
N ASP A 237 7.85 -28.06 -20.98
CA ASP A 237 7.97 -26.69 -21.48
C ASP A 237 7.34 -25.68 -20.49
N CYS A 238 8.02 -24.56 -20.24
CA CYS A 238 7.57 -23.53 -19.30
C CYS A 238 6.24 -22.90 -19.73
N ALA A 239 6.03 -22.66 -21.02
CA ALA A 239 4.80 -22.08 -21.53
C ALA A 239 3.65 -23.08 -21.44
N GLU A 240 3.88 -24.35 -21.78
CA GLU A 240 2.87 -25.41 -21.64
C GLU A 240 2.48 -25.64 -20.17
N TYR A 241 3.45 -25.66 -19.25
CA TYR A 241 3.15 -25.80 -17.83
C TYR A 241 2.38 -24.59 -17.29
N THR A 242 2.75 -23.39 -17.71
CA THR A 242 2.03 -22.15 -17.36
C THR A 242 0.59 -22.20 -17.87
N ARG A 243 0.38 -22.52 -19.14
CA ARG A 243 -0.95 -22.63 -19.75
C ARG A 243 -1.82 -23.66 -19.03
N LEU A 244 -1.27 -24.85 -18.76
CA LEU A 244 -1.95 -25.89 -18.00
C LEU A 244 -2.36 -25.40 -16.61
N GLY A 245 -1.44 -24.77 -15.88
CA GLY A 245 -1.71 -24.32 -14.53
C GLY A 245 -2.73 -23.18 -14.48
N LEU A 246 -2.68 -22.21 -15.40
CA LEU A 246 -3.71 -21.16 -15.52
C LEU A 246 -5.09 -21.74 -15.81
N GLU A 247 -5.19 -22.70 -16.73
CA GLU A 247 -6.44 -23.43 -17.02
C GLU A 247 -6.95 -24.18 -15.78
N ALA A 248 -6.05 -24.87 -15.07
CA ALA A 248 -6.39 -25.64 -13.90
C ALA A 248 -6.83 -24.75 -12.71
N PHE A 249 -6.17 -23.60 -12.50
CA PHE A 249 -6.54 -22.64 -11.45
C PHE A 249 -7.82 -21.86 -11.76
N ALA A 250 -8.16 -21.66 -13.04
CA ALA A 250 -9.45 -21.12 -13.42
C ALA A 250 -10.61 -22.07 -13.05
N ALA A 251 -10.37 -23.39 -13.10
CA ALA A 251 -11.34 -24.41 -12.72
C ALA A 251 -11.36 -24.67 -11.20
N ASP A 252 -10.20 -24.75 -10.56
CA ASP A 252 -10.03 -24.91 -9.11
C ASP A 252 -8.89 -24.01 -8.59
N PRO A 253 -9.21 -22.82 -8.06
CA PRO A 253 -8.22 -21.87 -7.55
C PRO A 253 -7.41 -22.39 -6.36
N TRP A 254 -7.79 -23.50 -5.72
CA TRP A 254 -7.11 -24.10 -4.56
C TRP A 254 -6.34 -25.38 -4.90
N LEU A 255 -6.28 -25.77 -6.17
CA LEU A 255 -5.71 -27.04 -6.63
C LEU A 255 -4.32 -27.35 -6.07
N CYS A 256 -3.48 -26.32 -5.93
CA CYS A 256 -2.10 -26.46 -5.45
C CYS A 256 -1.91 -26.15 -3.95
N ALA A 257 -2.98 -26.20 -3.16
CA ALA A 257 -2.97 -26.07 -1.70
C ALA A 257 -3.33 -27.40 -1.01
N LYS A 258 -2.87 -27.63 0.22
CA LYS A 258 -3.04 -28.92 0.92
C LYS A 258 -4.44 -29.19 1.48
N GLY A 259 -5.09 -28.17 2.03
CA GLY A 259 -6.32 -28.33 2.82
C GLY A 259 -7.51 -27.71 2.12
N PRO A 260 -8.76 -28.05 2.53
CA PRO A 260 -9.94 -27.63 1.81
C PRO A 260 -9.96 -26.11 1.64
N ALA A 261 -10.52 -25.67 0.51
CA ALA A 261 -10.68 -24.26 0.20
C ALA A 261 -11.32 -23.50 1.35
N LEU A 262 -10.75 -22.35 1.70
CA LEU A 262 -11.28 -21.47 2.73
C LEU A 262 -11.87 -20.22 2.09
N HIS A 263 -13.02 -19.80 2.61
CA HIS A 263 -13.51 -18.46 2.37
C HIS A 263 -12.55 -17.45 3.02
N GLU A 264 -12.28 -16.33 2.34
CA GLU A 264 -11.32 -15.30 2.77
C GLU A 264 -11.55 -14.84 4.21
N ALA A 265 -12.80 -14.58 4.60
CA ALA A 265 -13.13 -14.17 5.97
C ALA A 265 -12.73 -15.21 7.03
N LYS A 266 -12.82 -16.52 6.70
CA LYS A 266 -12.39 -17.59 7.61
C LYS A 266 -10.86 -17.67 7.67
N LEU A 267 -10.18 -17.43 6.55
CA LEU A 267 -8.73 -17.36 6.49
C LEU A 267 -8.18 -16.23 7.36
N VAL A 268 -8.79 -15.04 7.28
CA VAL A 268 -8.44 -13.91 8.15
C VAL A 268 -8.68 -14.24 9.63
N ALA A 269 -9.82 -14.83 9.98
CA ALA A 269 -10.11 -15.21 11.36
C ALA A 269 -9.10 -16.22 11.94
N LEU A 270 -8.65 -17.19 11.14
CA LEU A 270 -7.61 -18.15 11.54
C LEU A 270 -6.24 -17.48 11.72
N GLU A 271 -5.90 -16.55 10.83
CA GLU A 271 -4.67 -15.77 10.93
C GLU A 271 -4.68 -14.83 12.15
N ASP A 272 -5.83 -14.24 12.49
CA ASP A 272 -6.01 -13.40 13.67
C ASP A 272 -5.89 -14.18 14.98
N ALA A 273 -6.46 -15.39 15.00
CA ALA A 273 -6.29 -16.30 16.13
C ALA A 273 -4.82 -16.70 16.32
N ARG A 274 -4.08 -16.92 15.22
CA ARG A 274 -2.66 -17.27 15.25
C ARG A 274 -1.79 -16.13 15.81
N THR A 275 -2.07 -14.89 15.44
CA THR A 275 -1.28 -13.73 15.91
C THR A 275 -1.75 -13.18 17.26
N GLN A 276 -2.79 -13.78 17.85
CA GLN A 276 -3.38 -13.38 19.13
C GLN A 276 -3.84 -11.92 19.10
N VAL A 277 -4.54 -11.54 18.03
CA VAL A 277 -5.12 -10.20 17.91
C VAL A 277 -5.99 -9.92 19.14
N PRO A 278 -5.74 -8.84 19.90
CA PRO A 278 -6.51 -8.54 21.11
C PRO A 278 -8.00 -8.38 20.81
N ALA A 279 -8.83 -9.02 21.64
CA ALA A 279 -10.26 -8.71 21.66
C ALA A 279 -10.45 -7.37 22.38
N ALA A 280 -10.68 -6.32 21.61
CA ALA A 280 -11.05 -5.01 22.12
C ALA A 280 -12.35 -4.54 21.45
N SER A 281 -13.09 -3.68 22.15
CA SER A 281 -14.28 -3.04 21.64
C SER A 281 -14.38 -1.64 22.23
N VAL A 282 -14.78 -0.68 21.40
CA VAL A 282 -15.18 0.64 21.85
C VAL A 282 -16.64 0.82 21.49
N THR A 283 -17.44 1.22 22.46
CA THR A 283 -18.85 1.55 22.23
C THR A 283 -19.04 3.06 22.31
N LEU A 284 -19.70 3.60 21.31
CA LEU A 284 -20.13 4.99 21.30
C LEU A 284 -21.64 5.06 21.63
N PRO A 285 -22.10 6.03 22.42
CA PRO A 285 -23.54 6.22 22.61
C PRO A 285 -24.21 6.57 21.26
N PRO A 286 -25.47 6.18 21.01
CA PRO A 286 -26.17 6.55 19.79
C PRO A 286 -26.20 8.06 19.59
N GLY A 287 -25.78 8.53 18.41
CA GLY A 287 -25.67 9.96 18.11
C GLY A 287 -24.53 10.63 18.88
N ALA A 288 -23.41 9.93 19.08
CA ALA A 288 -22.26 10.43 19.80
C ALA A 288 -21.79 11.79 19.26
N SER A 289 -21.55 12.72 20.18
CA SER A 289 -20.95 14.02 19.84
C SER A 289 -19.50 13.86 19.41
N MET A 290 -18.96 14.86 18.71
CA MET A 290 -17.53 14.88 18.36
C MET A 290 -16.64 14.65 19.59
N VAL A 291 -16.98 15.24 20.74
CA VAL A 291 -16.23 15.07 22.00
C VAL A 291 -16.23 13.63 22.49
N GLN A 292 -17.38 12.95 22.43
CA GLN A 292 -17.50 11.55 22.84
C GLN A 292 -16.69 10.64 21.92
N MET A 293 -16.73 10.90 20.61
CA MET A 293 -15.91 10.19 19.63
C MET A 293 -14.41 10.39 19.87
N LEU A 294 -13.95 11.65 20.06
CA LEU A 294 -12.55 11.93 20.38
C LEU A 294 -12.10 11.20 21.64
N LYS A 295 -12.81 11.34 22.76
CA LYS A 295 -12.43 10.70 24.03
C LYS A 295 -12.34 9.17 23.93
N ALA A 296 -13.27 8.55 23.22
CA ALA A 296 -13.34 7.10 23.12
C ALA A 296 -12.31 6.51 22.15
N LEU A 297 -11.99 7.23 21.06
CA LEU A 297 -11.17 6.70 19.97
C LEU A 297 -9.71 7.19 20.02
N SER A 298 -9.42 8.35 20.62
CA SER A 298 -8.03 8.86 20.72
C SER A 298 -7.07 7.86 21.39
N PRO A 299 -7.42 7.14 22.47
CA PRO A 299 -6.46 6.23 23.15
C PRO A 299 -6.07 4.99 22.34
N LEU A 300 -6.76 4.71 21.23
CA LEU A 300 -6.52 3.50 20.43
C LEU A 300 -5.20 3.59 19.65
N ARG A 301 -4.44 2.49 19.63
CA ARG A 301 -3.29 2.19 18.77
C ARG A 301 -3.75 1.83 17.35
N ARG A 302 -4.38 2.81 16.71
CA ARG A 302 -4.71 2.74 15.29
C ARG A 302 -3.41 2.83 14.50
N ASP A 303 -3.27 2.00 13.47
CA ASP A 303 -2.28 2.13 12.41
C ASP A 303 -2.98 1.80 11.10
N ILE A 304 -2.24 1.83 9.98
CA ILE A 304 -2.84 1.64 8.67
C ILE A 304 -3.60 0.32 8.49
N VAL A 305 -3.19 -0.75 9.18
CA VAL A 305 -3.94 -2.01 9.29
C VAL A 305 -3.73 -2.62 10.68
N THR A 306 -4.56 -2.24 11.64
CA THR A 306 -4.62 -2.85 12.99
C THR A 306 -6.06 -3.20 13.38
N GLN A 307 -6.20 -4.06 14.38
CA GLN A 307 -7.50 -4.35 14.97
C GLN A 307 -8.15 -3.11 15.60
N GLU A 308 -7.35 -2.23 16.19
CA GLU A 308 -7.85 -1.02 16.84
C GLU A 308 -8.31 0.04 15.84
N TYR A 309 -7.70 0.09 14.64
CA TYR A 309 -8.26 0.80 13.50
C TYR A 309 -9.65 0.26 13.12
N ASP A 310 -9.78 -1.06 13.00
CA ASP A 310 -11.04 -1.72 12.65
C ASP A 310 -12.13 -1.45 13.68
N ILE A 311 -11.79 -1.49 14.98
CA ILE A 311 -12.70 -1.18 16.08
C ILE A 311 -13.16 0.28 15.98
N ALA A 312 -12.24 1.21 15.78
CA ALA A 312 -12.58 2.62 15.65
C ALA A 312 -13.52 2.88 14.46
N LEU A 313 -13.21 2.29 13.31
CA LEU A 313 -14.03 2.43 12.11
C LEU A 313 -15.43 1.84 12.29
N ASN A 314 -15.54 0.67 12.90
CA ASN A 314 -16.84 0.04 13.20
C ASN A 314 -17.66 0.88 14.18
N ALA A 315 -17.04 1.44 15.23
CA ALA A 315 -17.73 2.31 16.17
C ALA A 315 -18.27 3.58 15.49
N LEU A 316 -17.53 4.15 14.53
CA LEU A 316 -17.99 5.26 13.71
C LEU A 316 -19.13 4.86 12.75
N ALA A 317 -19.07 3.65 12.18
CA ALA A 317 -20.11 3.11 11.30
C ALA A 317 -21.46 2.87 12.03
N GLU A 318 -21.46 2.76 13.36
CA GLU A 318 -22.69 2.72 14.16
C GLU A 318 -23.37 4.11 14.28
N GLN A 319 -22.65 5.20 13.99
CA GLN A 319 -23.17 6.57 14.14
C GLN A 319 -23.84 7.11 12.87
N LEU A 320 -23.37 6.68 11.69
CA LEU A 320 -23.93 7.04 10.39
C LEU A 320 -23.86 5.84 9.45
N PRO A 321 -24.84 5.65 8.52
CA PRO A 321 -24.77 4.61 7.50
C PRO A 321 -23.45 4.69 6.72
N MET A 322 -22.59 3.70 6.92
CA MET A 322 -21.23 3.66 6.36
C MET A 322 -20.99 2.34 5.63
N THR A 323 -20.48 2.43 4.41
CA THR A 323 -19.95 1.28 3.68
C THR A 323 -18.49 1.10 4.04
N ILE A 324 -18.10 -0.09 4.50
CA ILE A 324 -16.69 -0.41 4.78
C ILE A 324 -16.13 -1.23 3.62
N HIS A 325 -15.33 -0.57 2.79
CA HIS A 325 -14.57 -1.19 1.72
C HIS A 325 -13.40 -1.98 2.29
N LYS A 326 -13.14 -3.17 1.73
CA LYS A 326 -12.06 -4.07 2.18
C LYS A 326 -11.09 -4.36 1.04
N PHE A 327 -9.80 -4.22 1.32
CA PHE A 327 -8.72 -4.47 0.38
C PHE A 327 -7.78 -5.50 0.99
N VAL A 328 -7.63 -6.63 0.31
CA VAL A 328 -6.85 -7.77 0.80
C VAL A 328 -5.35 -7.43 0.80
N SER A 329 -4.62 -7.87 1.81
CA SER A 329 -3.15 -7.76 1.84
C SER A 329 -2.52 -8.30 0.56
N GLY A 330 -1.53 -7.59 0.01
CA GLY A 330 -0.84 -7.96 -1.23
C GLY A 330 -1.55 -7.58 -2.53
N VAL A 331 -2.74 -6.98 -2.46
CA VAL A 331 -3.37 -6.36 -3.64
C VAL A 331 -2.61 -5.09 -4.00
N GLU A 332 -2.38 -4.91 -5.30
CA GLU A 332 -1.82 -3.65 -5.83
C GLU A 332 -2.92 -2.62 -5.99
N CYS A 333 -2.65 -1.42 -5.49
CA CYS A 333 -3.49 -0.25 -5.60
C CYS A 333 -2.67 0.83 -6.30
N SER A 334 -2.76 0.86 -7.64
CA SER A 334 -1.83 1.59 -8.50
C SER A 334 -0.39 1.08 -8.27
N THR A 335 0.52 1.93 -7.79
CA THR A 335 1.91 1.56 -7.49
C THR A 335 2.13 1.11 -6.05
N TRP A 336 1.08 1.08 -5.23
CA TRP A 336 1.14 0.71 -3.82
C TRP A 336 0.72 -0.74 -3.60
N LEU A 337 1.18 -1.34 -2.51
CA LEU A 337 0.77 -2.68 -2.09
C LEU A 337 0.08 -2.60 -0.74
N VAL A 338 -1.11 -3.18 -0.63
CA VAL A 338 -1.82 -3.25 0.66
C VAL A 338 -0.99 -4.09 1.64
N PRO A 339 -0.60 -3.55 2.82
CA PRO A 339 0.23 -4.29 3.75
C PRO A 339 -0.60 -5.34 4.53
N GLU A 340 0.13 -6.20 5.22
CA GLU A 340 -0.42 -7.10 6.22
C GLU A 340 -0.94 -6.33 7.43
N ARG A 341 -1.85 -6.95 8.19
CA ARG A 341 -2.17 -6.46 9.53
C ARG A 341 -0.93 -6.56 10.40
N TRP A 342 -0.71 -5.53 11.21
CA TRP A 342 0.30 -5.53 12.25
C TRP A 342 -0.35 -5.65 13.63
N THR A 343 0.29 -6.35 14.54
CA THR A 343 -0.17 -6.51 15.93
C THR A 343 1.02 -6.39 16.86
N CYS A 344 0.94 -5.48 17.83
CA CYS A 344 1.89 -5.38 18.92
C CYS A 344 1.27 -6.01 20.17
N ARG A 345 1.88 -7.07 20.70
CA ARG A 345 1.44 -7.69 21.97
C ARG A 345 2.12 -7.08 23.18
N GLU A 346 3.39 -6.73 23.02
CA GLU A 346 4.23 -6.18 24.07
C GLU A 346 5.43 -5.48 23.42
N ALA A 347 5.80 -4.31 23.94
CA ALA A 347 7.10 -3.73 23.71
C ALA A 347 7.63 -3.08 24.99
N SER A 348 8.87 -3.39 25.38
CA SER A 348 9.51 -2.79 26.55
C SER A 348 11.02 -2.71 26.43
N LEU A 349 11.59 -1.77 27.17
CA LEU A 349 13.01 -1.67 27.45
C LEU A 349 13.24 -1.93 28.94
N GLN A 350 14.20 -2.81 29.26
CA GLN A 350 14.51 -3.21 30.62
C GLN A 350 16.02 -3.17 30.86
N THR A 351 16.42 -2.91 32.10
CA THR A 351 17.77 -3.19 32.61
C THR A 351 18.01 -4.71 32.71
N LEU A 352 19.25 -5.13 32.94
CA LEU A 352 19.58 -6.57 33.04
C LEU A 352 19.03 -7.24 34.31
N ASP A 353 18.79 -6.48 35.37
CA ASP A 353 18.15 -6.96 36.61
C ASP A 353 16.61 -7.03 36.52
N GLY A 354 16.04 -6.62 35.37
CA GLY A 354 14.62 -6.76 35.06
C GLY A 354 13.76 -5.55 35.41
N GLN A 355 14.35 -4.40 35.76
CA GLN A 355 13.60 -3.16 35.91
C GLN A 355 13.11 -2.67 34.54
N VAL A 356 11.79 -2.51 34.39
CA VAL A 356 11.19 -1.89 33.20
C VAL A 356 11.42 -0.38 33.24
N ILE A 357 12.09 0.15 32.22
CA ILE A 357 12.36 1.59 32.07
C ILE A 357 11.16 2.29 31.44
N PHE A 358 10.61 1.69 30.39
CA PHE A 358 9.34 2.07 29.77
C PHE A 358 8.79 0.90 28.95
N SER A 359 7.51 0.97 28.65
CA SER A 359 6.78 -0.03 27.87
C SER A 359 5.65 0.58 27.07
N ASP A 360 5.14 -0.19 26.11
CA ASP A 360 3.96 0.18 25.32
C ASP A 360 2.66 0.28 26.13
N LYS A 361 2.67 -0.21 27.38
CA LYS A 361 1.57 -0.02 28.33
C LYS A 361 1.53 1.38 28.91
N ASP A 362 2.67 2.08 28.95
CA ASP A 362 2.74 3.47 29.40
C ASP A 362 2.18 4.39 28.32
N HIS A 363 2.55 4.13 27.06
CA HIS A 363 2.00 4.81 25.90
C HIS A 363 2.20 3.98 24.61
N PRO A 364 1.20 3.88 23.71
CA PRO A 364 1.33 3.09 22.48
C PRO A 364 2.48 3.50 21.57
N LEU A 365 2.87 4.78 21.63
CA LEU A 365 3.97 5.34 20.83
C LEU A 365 5.36 4.85 21.26
N HIS A 366 5.52 4.13 22.38
CA HIS A 366 6.83 3.59 22.79
C HIS A 366 7.41 2.55 21.82
N VAL A 367 6.63 2.08 20.86
CA VAL A 367 7.09 1.20 19.78
C VAL A 367 6.89 1.89 18.45
N VAL A 368 7.85 1.73 17.55
CA VAL A 368 7.72 2.20 16.17
C VAL A 368 6.58 1.43 15.50
N SER A 369 5.63 2.12 14.88
CA SER A 369 4.54 1.46 14.15
C SER A 369 5.09 0.58 13.03
N TYR A 370 4.56 -0.65 12.93
CA TYR A 370 5.06 -1.70 12.04
C TYR A 370 6.49 -2.22 12.36
N SER A 371 6.97 -2.00 13.59
CA SER A 371 8.24 -2.56 14.09
C SER A 371 8.28 -4.09 13.95
N GLN A 372 9.42 -4.64 13.50
CA GLN A 372 9.67 -6.08 13.51
C GLN A 372 9.84 -6.59 14.95
N SER A 373 9.51 -7.87 15.16
CA SER A 373 9.74 -8.50 16.46
C SER A 373 11.24 -8.65 16.72
N PHE A 374 11.65 -8.32 17.94
CA PHE A 374 13.03 -8.46 18.41
C PHE A 374 13.01 -8.77 19.90
N GLU A 375 13.73 -9.80 20.33
CA GLU A 375 13.93 -10.11 21.75
C GLU A 375 15.40 -10.46 21.97
N GLY A 376 16.07 -9.71 22.84
CA GLY A 376 17.49 -9.91 23.09
C GLY A 376 18.11 -8.87 24.00
N VAL A 377 19.35 -9.15 24.39
CA VAL A 377 20.23 -8.19 25.05
C VAL A 377 21.05 -7.49 23.96
N VAL A 378 21.10 -6.16 24.01
CA VAL A 378 21.87 -5.34 23.08
C VAL A 378 22.77 -4.38 23.85
N SER A 379 23.90 -4.02 23.25
CA SER A 379 24.71 -2.94 23.79
C SER A 379 23.94 -1.61 23.73
N ARG A 380 24.29 -0.68 24.61
CA ARG A 380 23.75 0.68 24.59
C ARG A 380 23.97 1.35 23.23
N GLU A 381 25.13 1.14 22.61
CA GLU A 381 25.43 1.70 21.29
C GLU A 381 24.43 1.20 20.23
N GLU A 382 24.16 -0.10 20.23
CA GLU A 382 23.21 -0.69 19.29
C GLU A 382 21.77 -0.25 19.57
N LEU A 383 21.36 -0.25 20.84
CA LEU A 383 20.04 0.25 21.25
C LEU A 383 19.79 1.67 20.74
N LEU A 384 20.76 2.57 20.86
CA LEU A 384 20.61 3.97 20.47
C LEU A 384 20.41 4.18 18.96
N LYS A 385 20.76 3.20 18.11
CA LYS A 385 20.45 3.23 16.67
C LYS A 385 18.98 2.94 16.38
N HIS A 386 18.33 2.18 17.27
CA HIS A 386 16.92 1.76 17.17
C HIS A 386 15.99 2.50 18.14
N LEU A 387 16.52 3.48 18.90
CA LEU A 387 15.78 4.27 19.86
C LEU A 387 15.56 5.70 19.35
N HIS A 388 14.29 6.05 19.17
CA HIS A 388 13.86 7.34 18.64
C HIS A 388 13.34 8.25 19.76
N VAL A 389 13.62 9.55 19.66
CA VAL A 389 13.14 10.58 20.59
C VAL A 389 12.59 11.77 19.81
N HIS A 390 11.65 12.51 20.39
CA HIS A 390 11.11 13.71 19.75
C HIS A 390 12.22 14.78 19.62
N PRO A 391 12.37 15.49 18.49
CA PRO A 391 13.50 16.38 18.28
C PRO A 391 13.50 17.62 19.19
N HIS A 392 12.33 18.06 19.68
CA HIS A 392 12.18 19.34 20.39
C HIS A 392 11.45 19.25 21.74
N LEU A 393 10.74 18.16 22.02
CA LEU A 393 9.95 18.00 23.25
C LEU A 393 10.64 16.97 24.13
N GLU A 394 11.30 17.43 25.19
CA GLU A 394 12.16 16.57 26.03
C GLU A 394 11.40 15.41 26.69
N ASP A 395 10.12 15.64 27.04
CA ASP A 395 9.28 14.71 27.79
C ASP A 395 8.34 13.88 26.90
N ALA A 396 8.22 14.21 25.62
CA ALA A 396 7.27 13.54 24.73
C ALA A 396 7.87 12.28 24.09
N VAL A 397 7.02 11.27 23.87
CA VAL A 397 7.36 10.08 23.08
C VAL A 397 6.96 10.34 21.63
N PRO A 398 7.88 10.27 20.66
CA PRO A 398 7.55 10.55 19.26
C PRO A 398 6.73 9.43 18.62
N PHE A 399 5.84 9.79 17.72
CA PHE A 399 5.25 8.86 16.77
C PHE A 399 6.22 8.61 15.61
N MET A 400 6.61 7.35 15.44
CA MET A 400 7.52 6.89 14.39
C MET A 400 6.92 5.66 13.72
N PHE A 401 7.08 5.54 12.40
CA PHE A 401 6.52 4.42 11.64
C PHE A 401 7.50 3.90 10.57
N LYS A 402 7.42 2.58 10.31
CA LYS A 402 8.20 1.88 9.26
C LYS A 402 7.31 0.90 8.48
N TYR A 403 6.22 1.38 7.87
CA TYR A 403 5.18 0.54 7.24
C TYR A 403 5.71 -0.49 6.21
N TYR A 404 6.60 -0.04 5.32
CA TYR A 404 7.10 -0.84 4.19
C TYR A 404 8.59 -1.20 4.30
N GLN A 405 9.40 -0.33 4.92
CA GLN A 405 10.83 -0.57 5.18
C GLN A 405 11.03 -0.97 6.63
N ARG A 406 10.46 -2.12 6.98
CA ARG A 406 10.39 -2.61 8.35
C ARG A 406 11.77 -2.89 8.93
N ASP A 407 11.86 -2.64 10.22
CA ASP A 407 12.99 -2.85 11.11
C ASP A 407 12.44 -2.81 12.54
N TRP A 408 13.19 -3.25 13.54
CA TRP A 408 12.75 -3.09 14.92
C TRP A 408 13.09 -1.69 15.44
N GLY A 409 12.32 -1.20 16.40
CA GLY A 409 12.57 0.10 17.02
C GLY A 409 11.62 0.44 18.16
N LEU A 410 12.13 1.25 19.08
CA LEU A 410 11.41 1.82 20.22
C LEU A 410 11.45 3.34 20.15
N CYS A 411 10.51 3.99 20.83
CA CYS A 411 10.52 5.42 21.05
C CYS A 411 10.52 5.70 22.55
N CYS A 412 11.12 6.81 22.96
CA CYS A 412 11.07 7.29 24.34
C CYS A 412 11.22 8.81 24.39
N SER A 413 11.11 9.37 25.58
CA SER A 413 11.43 10.78 25.81
C SER A 413 12.96 11.01 25.80
N GLN A 414 13.39 12.24 25.56
CA GLN A 414 14.81 12.57 25.64
C GLN A 414 15.36 12.33 27.06
N ARG A 415 14.55 12.57 28.09
CA ARG A 415 14.92 12.30 29.49
C ARG A 415 15.13 10.81 29.74
N GLN A 416 14.23 9.95 29.26
CA GLN A 416 14.37 8.49 29.34
C GLN A 416 15.63 8.01 28.60
N ARG A 417 15.90 8.56 27.41
CA ARG A 417 17.14 8.26 26.68
C ARG A 417 18.39 8.70 27.44
N ALA A 418 18.36 9.88 28.07
CA ALA A 418 19.49 10.42 28.82
C ALA A 418 19.78 9.61 30.10
N SER A 419 18.77 8.98 30.71
CA SER A 419 18.97 8.11 31.87
C SER A 419 19.59 6.75 31.53
N LEU A 420 19.73 6.39 30.26
CA LEU A 420 20.35 5.13 29.84
C LEU A 420 21.88 5.18 30.00
N THR A 421 22.39 4.71 31.14
CA THR A 421 23.83 4.71 31.48
C THR A 421 24.48 3.33 31.50
N GLU A 422 23.71 2.25 31.66
CA GLU A 422 24.20 0.87 31.63
C GLU A 422 24.80 0.47 30.26
N PRO A 423 25.78 -0.46 30.22
CA PRO A 423 26.42 -0.88 28.99
C PRO A 423 25.50 -1.69 28.07
N GLU A 424 24.50 -2.38 28.63
CA GLU A 424 23.60 -3.29 27.90
C GLU A 424 22.18 -3.18 28.45
N TYR A 425 21.21 -3.47 27.60
CA TYR A 425 19.79 -3.47 27.94
C TYR A 425 19.10 -4.68 27.33
N LYS A 426 18.01 -5.11 27.98
CA LYS A 426 17.11 -6.11 27.44
C LYS A 426 15.98 -5.42 26.70
N VAL A 427 15.86 -5.73 25.40
CA VAL A 427 14.76 -5.27 24.55
C VAL A 427 13.81 -6.43 24.32
N ALA A 428 12.51 -6.17 24.47
CA ALA A 428 11.46 -7.10 24.11
C ALA A 428 10.42 -6.38 23.25
N ILE A 429 10.35 -6.71 21.96
CA ILE A 429 9.33 -6.25 21.01
C ILE A 429 8.68 -7.50 20.42
N LYS A 430 7.45 -7.77 20.84
CA LYS A 430 6.67 -8.94 20.41
C LYS A 430 5.57 -8.47 19.48
N THR A 431 5.91 -8.39 18.20
CA THR A 431 5.00 -7.99 17.14
C THR A 431 4.78 -9.13 16.16
N ASP A 432 3.64 -9.12 15.49
CA ASP A 432 3.30 -10.06 14.44
C ASP A 432 2.72 -9.35 13.23
N THR A 433 2.80 -10.06 12.09
CA THR A 433 2.08 -9.66 10.88
C THR A 433 1.28 -10.84 10.33
N ASN A 434 0.09 -10.56 9.80
CA ASN A 434 -0.75 -11.59 9.21
C ASN A 434 -1.62 -11.07 8.06
N PHE A 435 -2.00 -12.02 7.19
CA PHE A 435 -2.92 -11.76 6.09
C PHE A 435 -4.24 -11.21 6.62
N SER A 436 -4.69 -10.09 6.05
CA SER A 436 -5.91 -9.41 6.50
C SER A 436 -6.42 -8.42 5.43
N HIS A 437 -7.18 -7.41 5.86
CA HIS A 437 -7.73 -6.36 5.03
C HIS A 437 -7.34 -4.97 5.53
N LEU A 438 -6.90 -4.11 4.62
CA LEU A 438 -7.03 -2.68 4.80
C LEU A 438 -8.49 -2.27 4.61
N LYS A 439 -8.97 -1.32 5.40
CA LYS A 439 -10.37 -0.87 5.37
C LYS A 439 -10.48 0.62 5.12
N VAL A 440 -11.50 1.01 4.36
CA VAL A 440 -11.89 2.40 4.11
C VAL A 440 -13.38 2.53 4.39
N GLY A 441 -13.76 3.43 5.29
CA GLY A 441 -15.15 3.80 5.51
C GLY A 441 -15.60 4.85 4.51
N GLU A 442 -16.79 4.69 3.97
CA GLU A 442 -17.44 5.65 3.10
C GLU A 442 -18.86 5.93 3.60
N VAL A 443 -19.13 7.20 3.94
CA VAL A 443 -20.48 7.69 4.21
C VAL A 443 -20.94 8.48 3.00
N VAL A 444 -22.16 8.24 2.53
CA VAL A 444 -22.72 8.92 1.35
C VAL A 444 -24.01 9.64 1.71
N VAL A 445 -24.12 10.90 1.30
CA VAL A 445 -25.38 11.66 1.29
C VAL A 445 -25.74 11.91 -0.16
N GLN A 446 -26.77 11.21 -0.64
CA GLN A 446 -27.20 11.27 -2.03
C GLN A 446 -27.85 12.62 -2.34
N GLY A 447 -27.36 13.29 -3.39
CA GLY A 447 -27.98 14.48 -3.96
C GLY A 447 -28.88 14.17 -5.15
N MET A 448 -29.32 15.21 -5.85
CA MET A 448 -30.11 15.12 -7.08
C MET A 448 -29.28 14.69 -8.31
N SER A 449 -27.95 14.64 -8.18
CA SER A 449 -26.99 14.29 -9.23
C SER A 449 -25.93 13.31 -8.71
N GLU A 450 -25.35 12.54 -9.62
CA GLU A 450 -24.17 11.71 -9.36
C GLU A 450 -22.88 12.54 -9.25
N ALA A 451 -22.88 13.77 -9.78
CA ALA A 451 -21.80 14.73 -9.57
C ALA A 451 -21.59 14.92 -8.07
N SER A 452 -20.34 14.74 -7.63
CA SER A 452 -20.02 14.53 -6.23
C SER A 452 -18.90 15.41 -5.71
N PHE A 453 -18.94 15.62 -4.40
CA PHE A 453 -17.93 16.33 -3.63
C PHE A 453 -17.41 15.41 -2.52
N VAL A 454 -16.08 15.24 -2.45
CA VAL A 454 -15.44 14.31 -1.51
C VAL A 454 -14.84 15.07 -0.33
N LEU A 455 -15.26 14.71 0.87
CA LEU A 455 -14.55 14.96 2.12
C LEU A 455 -13.65 13.76 2.43
N CYS A 456 -12.44 14.01 2.90
CA CYS A 456 -11.48 12.95 3.22
C CYS A 456 -10.75 13.27 4.52
N ALA A 457 -10.58 12.28 5.40
CA ALA A 457 -9.82 12.37 6.65
C ALA A 457 -9.19 11.02 6.99
N HIS A 458 -8.09 11.01 7.74
CA HIS A 458 -7.41 9.75 8.09
C HIS A 458 -7.53 9.33 9.55
N LEU A 459 -7.71 8.03 9.76
CA LEU A 459 -7.97 7.41 11.07
C LEU A 459 -6.76 6.61 11.61
N CYS A 460 -5.64 6.60 10.90
CA CYS A 460 -4.55 5.66 11.17
C CYS A 460 -3.53 6.08 12.24
N HIS A 461 -3.63 7.26 12.85
CA HIS A 461 -2.63 7.71 13.82
C HIS A 461 -2.93 7.16 15.24
N PRO A 462 -1.97 6.48 15.90
CA PRO A 462 -2.16 5.85 17.20
C PRO A 462 -2.09 6.86 18.34
N ALA A 463 -2.98 6.75 19.31
CA ALA A 463 -2.95 7.57 20.54
C ALA A 463 -3.03 9.10 20.31
N GLN A 464 -3.38 9.56 19.10
CA GLN A 464 -3.37 10.97 18.71
C GLN A 464 -4.78 11.54 18.46
N THR A 465 -4.94 12.84 18.69
CA THR A 465 -6.24 13.52 18.61
C THR A 465 -6.32 14.54 17.49
N ALA A 466 -5.43 15.54 17.50
CA ALA A 466 -5.40 16.56 16.46
C ALA A 466 -5.08 15.92 15.12
N ASP A 467 -4.03 15.10 15.05
CA ASP A 467 -3.59 14.40 13.85
C ASP A 467 -3.98 12.91 13.87
N ASP A 468 -5.01 12.46 13.15
CA ASP A 468 -6.07 13.28 12.51
C ASP A 468 -7.47 12.79 12.86
N LEU A 469 -7.66 12.30 14.09
CA LEU A 469 -9.00 11.96 14.56
C LEU A 469 -9.94 13.19 14.53
N SER A 470 -9.37 14.39 14.68
CA SER A 470 -10.11 15.65 14.58
C SER A 470 -10.76 15.85 13.20
N GLY A 471 -10.05 15.59 12.10
CA GLY A 471 -10.61 15.62 10.74
C GLY A 471 -11.77 14.63 10.57
N VAL A 472 -11.61 13.41 11.11
CA VAL A 472 -12.63 12.36 11.06
C VAL A 472 -13.93 12.79 11.75
N VAL A 473 -13.86 13.32 12.99
CA VAL A 473 -15.07 13.70 13.73
C VAL A 473 -15.76 14.93 13.13
N VAL A 474 -14.98 15.88 12.56
CA VAL A 474 -15.54 17.01 11.80
C VAL A 474 -16.28 16.50 10.57
N GLY A 475 -15.68 15.59 9.80
CA GLY A 475 -16.33 14.96 8.65
C GLY A 475 -17.65 14.28 9.03
N MET A 476 -17.66 13.50 10.11
CA MET A 476 -18.87 12.83 10.61
C MET A 476 -19.97 13.83 10.99
N GLU A 477 -19.61 14.92 11.67
CA GLU A 477 -20.54 15.99 12.01
C GLU A 477 -21.13 16.67 10.76
N VAL A 478 -20.28 17.01 9.79
CA VAL A 478 -20.70 17.61 8.52
C VAL A 478 -21.67 16.69 7.80
N MET A 479 -21.35 15.40 7.65
CA MET A 479 -22.23 14.43 7.00
C MET A 479 -23.58 14.29 7.71
N ARG A 480 -23.59 14.32 9.05
CA ARG A 480 -24.83 14.30 9.84
C ARG A 480 -25.69 15.52 9.58
N ARG A 481 -25.09 16.72 9.45
CA ARG A 481 -25.82 17.95 9.08
C ARG A 481 -26.35 17.89 7.65
N LEU A 482 -25.58 17.34 6.72
CA LEU A 482 -26.01 17.19 5.31
C LEU A 482 -27.18 16.22 5.16
N GLN A 483 -27.24 15.12 5.93
CA GLN A 483 -28.39 14.19 5.92
C GLN A 483 -29.72 14.86 6.29
N GLN A 484 -29.68 16.00 7.01
CA GLN A 484 -30.87 16.75 7.40
C GLN A 484 -31.29 17.78 6.34
N ARG A 485 -30.44 18.05 5.33
CA ARG A 485 -30.74 18.98 4.23
C ARG A 485 -31.63 18.31 3.20
N LYS A 486 -32.46 19.12 2.53
CA LYS A 486 -33.27 18.69 1.39
C LYS A 486 -32.74 19.36 0.12
N ASN A 487 -32.96 18.69 -1.03
CA ASN A 487 -32.63 19.22 -2.36
C ASN A 487 -31.13 19.54 -2.55
N LEU A 488 -30.24 18.71 -1.99
CA LEU A 488 -28.81 18.81 -2.29
C LEU A 488 -28.59 18.54 -3.78
N ARG A 489 -27.88 19.42 -4.47
CA ARG A 489 -27.61 19.30 -5.91
C ARG A 489 -26.55 18.25 -6.19
N TYR A 490 -25.51 18.21 -5.36
CA TYR A 490 -24.41 17.25 -5.46
C TYR A 490 -24.55 16.09 -4.47
N THR A 491 -23.93 14.96 -4.81
CA THR A 491 -23.74 13.84 -3.89
C THR A 491 -22.49 14.05 -3.04
N TYR A 492 -22.60 13.92 -1.72
CA TYR A 492 -21.46 14.12 -0.80
C TYR A 492 -20.95 12.79 -0.29
N ARG A 493 -19.63 12.63 -0.30
CA ARG A 493 -18.95 11.42 0.19
C ARG A 493 -17.95 11.81 1.26
N LEU A 494 -17.97 11.15 2.40
CA LEU A 494 -16.89 11.21 3.38
C LEU A 494 -16.12 9.91 3.33
N LEU A 495 -14.83 10.01 3.07
CA LEU A 495 -13.89 8.90 3.14
C LEU A 495 -13.09 8.98 4.46
N ILE A 496 -13.14 7.89 5.22
CA ILE A 496 -12.38 7.69 6.45
C ILE A 496 -11.42 6.53 6.20
N LEU A 497 -10.13 6.82 6.15
CA LEU A 497 -9.16 5.90 5.57
C LEU A 497 -7.80 5.91 6.30
N PRO A 498 -6.92 4.94 6.03
CA PRO A 498 -5.51 5.06 6.38
C PRO A 498 -4.83 6.04 5.43
N GLU A 499 -4.07 6.98 5.99
CA GLU A 499 -3.37 7.99 5.20
C GLU A 499 -2.62 7.38 4.02
N THR A 500 -2.75 8.01 2.85
CA THR A 500 -2.07 7.66 1.60
C THR A 500 -2.53 6.33 0.97
N ILE A 501 -2.28 5.20 1.64
CA ILE A 501 -2.57 3.87 1.11
C ILE A 501 -4.09 3.64 1.00
N GLY A 502 -4.88 4.20 1.91
CA GLY A 502 -6.33 4.12 1.87
C GLY A 502 -6.93 4.88 0.68
N SER A 503 -6.44 6.09 0.41
CA SER A 503 -6.86 6.87 -0.77
C SER A 503 -6.44 6.18 -2.06
N ALA A 504 -5.19 5.68 -2.14
CA ALA A 504 -4.72 4.90 -3.27
C ALA A 504 -5.59 3.65 -3.52
N ALA A 505 -5.95 2.93 -2.44
CA ALA A 505 -6.81 1.75 -2.51
C ALA A 505 -8.21 2.10 -3.02
N TRP A 506 -8.86 3.08 -2.42
CA TRP A 506 -10.20 3.51 -2.81
C TRP A 506 -10.24 4.01 -4.26
N LEU A 507 -9.32 4.92 -4.64
CA LEU A 507 -9.23 5.44 -6.01
C LEU A 507 -8.95 4.34 -7.04
N SER A 508 -8.09 3.36 -6.73
CA SER A 508 -7.76 2.27 -7.65
C SER A 508 -8.96 1.38 -8.00
N ARG A 509 -9.92 1.24 -7.07
CA ARG A 509 -11.16 0.46 -7.22
C ARG A 509 -12.33 1.29 -7.75
N HIS A 510 -12.33 2.59 -7.50
CA HIS A 510 -13.41 3.52 -7.85
C HIS A 510 -13.03 4.47 -8.99
N ARG A 511 -12.14 4.06 -9.90
CA ARG A 511 -11.72 4.86 -11.07
C ARG A 511 -12.90 5.34 -11.93
N HIS A 512 -13.99 4.58 -11.96
CA HIS A 512 -15.20 4.93 -12.67
C HIS A 512 -15.96 6.13 -12.06
N LEU A 513 -15.76 6.42 -10.76
CA LEU A 513 -16.36 7.58 -10.09
C LEU A 513 -15.54 8.85 -10.27
N VAL A 514 -14.24 8.74 -10.55
CA VAL A 514 -13.32 9.91 -10.65
C VAL A 514 -13.86 11.03 -11.56
N PRO A 515 -14.41 10.75 -12.75
CA PRO A 515 -14.99 11.81 -13.60
C PRO A 515 -16.16 12.57 -12.96
N GLU A 516 -16.87 11.94 -12.03
CA GLU A 516 -18.02 12.54 -11.33
C GLU A 516 -17.60 13.27 -10.05
N ILE A 517 -16.32 13.28 -9.67
CA ILE A 517 -15.85 14.00 -8.47
C ILE A 517 -15.37 15.39 -8.90
N HIS A 518 -16.21 16.40 -8.70
CA HIS A 518 -15.97 17.76 -9.20
C HIS A 518 -15.17 18.65 -8.23
N GLY A 519 -14.98 18.18 -7.00
CA GLY A 519 -14.22 18.88 -5.97
C GLY A 519 -14.05 18.02 -4.73
N GLY A 520 -13.12 18.42 -3.87
CA GLY A 520 -12.98 17.78 -2.57
C GLY A 520 -12.28 18.66 -1.54
N LEU A 521 -12.38 18.23 -0.29
CA LEU A 521 -11.71 18.85 0.84
C LEU A 521 -11.15 17.77 1.76
N PHE A 522 -9.82 17.74 1.87
CA PHE A 522 -9.14 17.01 2.93
C PHE A 522 -9.27 17.79 4.24
N LEU A 523 -9.58 17.10 5.33
CA LEU A 523 -9.84 17.67 6.64
C LEU A 523 -8.73 17.22 7.58
N GLU A 524 -7.88 18.12 8.06
CA GLU A 524 -6.66 17.75 8.79
C GLU A 524 -6.42 18.65 10.01
N MET A 525 -6.18 18.08 11.20
CA MET A 525 -5.74 18.83 12.39
C MET A 525 -6.69 19.97 12.83
N LEU A 526 -7.99 19.71 12.80
CA LEU A 526 -9.05 20.70 12.99
C LEU A 526 -9.40 21.01 14.46
N SER A 527 -8.78 20.33 15.43
CA SER A 527 -8.99 20.61 16.86
C SER A 527 -8.02 21.64 17.46
N LEU A 528 -7.12 22.24 16.68
CA LEU A 528 -6.08 23.15 17.18
C LEU A 528 -6.59 24.59 17.31
N ALA A 529 -6.10 25.31 18.32
CA ALA A 529 -6.43 26.73 18.55
C ALA A 529 -5.51 27.68 17.75
N HIS A 530 -5.35 27.43 16.45
CA HIS A 530 -4.55 28.25 15.53
C HIS A 530 -5.42 28.91 14.47
N PRO A 531 -4.96 29.89 13.69
CA PRO A 531 -5.72 30.32 12.52
C PRO A 531 -5.94 29.16 11.53
N MET A 532 -7.04 29.21 10.76
CA MET A 532 -7.26 28.20 9.72
C MET A 532 -6.28 28.40 8.56
N ALA A 533 -5.95 27.29 7.92
CA ALA A 533 -5.04 27.21 6.80
C ALA A 533 -5.75 26.47 5.66
N LEU A 534 -5.84 27.08 4.47
CA LEU A 534 -6.42 26.44 3.27
C LEU A 534 -5.34 26.20 2.22
N GLN A 535 -5.03 24.95 1.97
CA GLN A 535 -4.16 24.55 0.87
C GLN A 535 -4.96 24.42 -0.43
N MET A 536 -4.49 25.10 -1.47
CA MET A 536 -5.09 25.06 -2.80
C MET A 536 -4.87 23.70 -3.48
N PRO A 537 -5.76 23.29 -4.42
CA PRO A 537 -5.56 22.08 -5.19
C PRO A 537 -4.47 22.31 -6.25
N PHE A 538 -4.06 21.26 -6.96
CA PHE A 538 -3.11 21.40 -8.06
C PHE A 538 -3.64 22.29 -9.19
N ASP A 539 -4.93 22.18 -9.52
CA ASP A 539 -5.60 23.04 -10.49
C ASP A 539 -6.34 24.19 -9.77
N GLU A 540 -5.61 25.30 -9.57
CA GLU A 540 -6.16 26.52 -8.95
C GLU A 540 -7.23 27.21 -9.82
N ALA A 541 -7.32 26.87 -11.11
CA ALA A 541 -8.35 27.36 -12.02
C ALA A 541 -9.63 26.50 -12.00
N SER A 542 -9.71 25.48 -11.14
CA SER A 542 -10.93 24.70 -10.97
C SER A 542 -12.05 25.50 -10.31
N ALA A 543 -13.30 25.12 -10.59
CA ALA A 543 -14.48 25.72 -9.94
C ALA A 543 -14.42 25.55 -8.41
N ALA A 544 -13.96 24.38 -7.94
CA ALA A 544 -13.78 24.09 -6.53
C ALA A 544 -12.77 25.06 -5.89
N ALA A 545 -11.61 25.27 -6.52
CA ALA A 545 -10.59 26.18 -6.03
C ALA A 545 -11.13 27.61 -5.85
N ARG A 546 -11.74 28.19 -6.90
CA ARG A 546 -12.29 29.56 -6.82
C ARG A 546 -13.38 29.69 -5.77
N CYS A 547 -14.34 28.77 -5.77
CA CYS A 547 -15.51 28.82 -4.88
C CYS A 547 -15.10 28.71 -3.40
N LEU A 548 -14.27 27.72 -3.07
CA LEU A 548 -13.88 27.46 -1.69
C LEU A 548 -12.91 28.53 -1.17
N LYS A 549 -11.96 29.00 -1.99
CA LYS A 549 -11.05 30.09 -1.62
C LYS A 549 -11.82 31.38 -1.31
N ALA A 550 -12.74 31.80 -2.17
CA ALA A 550 -13.54 33.00 -1.95
C ALA A 550 -14.37 32.90 -0.64
N THR A 551 -14.92 31.72 -0.35
CA THR A 551 -15.66 31.47 0.89
C THR A 551 -14.76 31.51 2.12
N PHE A 552 -13.58 30.91 2.02
CA PHE A 552 -12.57 30.91 3.08
C PHE A 552 -12.11 32.32 3.43
N GLU A 553 -11.68 33.10 2.44
CA GLU A 553 -11.20 34.48 2.64
C GLU A 553 -12.27 35.38 3.27
N LYS A 554 -13.56 35.14 2.95
CA LYS A 554 -14.69 35.85 3.55
C LYS A 554 -14.91 35.49 5.03
N HIS A 555 -14.73 34.22 5.39
CA HIS A 555 -15.15 33.69 6.70
C HIS A 555 -14.01 33.36 7.66
N ALA A 556 -12.75 33.41 7.22
CA ALA A 556 -11.55 33.26 8.03
C ALA A 556 -10.59 34.44 7.76
N PRO A 557 -10.90 35.65 8.25
CA PRO A 557 -10.08 36.84 7.99
C PRO A 557 -8.65 36.74 8.56
N ASP A 558 -8.48 35.98 9.65
CA ASP A 558 -7.16 35.69 10.23
C ASP A 558 -6.51 34.43 9.64
N GLY A 559 -7.24 33.72 8.77
CA GLY A 559 -6.76 32.52 8.10
C GLY A 559 -5.77 32.82 6.98
N TRP A 560 -5.09 31.79 6.51
CA TRP A 560 -4.09 31.92 5.46
C TRP A 560 -4.22 30.82 4.41
N THR A 561 -3.71 31.08 3.22
CA THR A 561 -3.74 30.14 2.09
C THR A 561 -2.33 29.86 1.58
N ALA A 562 -2.14 28.71 0.96
CA ALA A 562 -0.90 28.40 0.24
C ALA A 562 -1.19 27.53 -0.98
N PRO A 563 -0.32 27.54 -2.01
CA PRO A 563 -0.48 26.69 -3.18
C PRO A 563 -0.39 25.20 -2.79
N PHE A 564 -0.72 24.32 -3.73
CA PHE A 564 -0.63 22.87 -3.55
C PHE A 564 0.74 22.44 -2.97
N ARG A 565 0.72 21.66 -1.88
CA ARG A 565 1.90 21.24 -1.09
C ARG A 565 2.64 22.37 -0.35
N GLY A 566 2.05 23.56 -0.24
CA GLY A 566 2.60 24.71 0.47
C GLY A 566 2.35 24.69 1.99
N ILE A 567 1.34 23.96 2.46
CA ILE A 567 1.01 23.79 3.89
C ILE A 567 1.59 22.46 4.35
N ILE A 568 0.74 21.51 4.72
CA ILE A 568 1.09 20.13 5.04
C ILE A 568 0.47 19.24 3.95
N GLY A 569 1.23 18.25 3.51
CA GLY A 569 0.85 17.43 2.37
C GLY A 569 0.39 16.05 2.82
N ASN A 570 -0.84 15.68 2.50
CA ASN A 570 -1.50 14.48 2.99
C ASN A 570 -2.26 13.80 1.83
N ASP A 571 -3.47 13.29 2.03
CA ASP A 571 -4.25 12.55 1.03
C ASP A 571 -4.75 13.39 -0.14
N GLU A 572 -4.84 14.73 -0.01
CA GLU A 572 -5.13 15.61 -1.15
C GLU A 572 -4.13 15.39 -2.28
N ARG A 573 -2.92 14.93 -1.98
CA ARG A 573 -1.90 14.57 -2.98
C ARG A 573 -2.32 13.40 -3.87
N GLN A 574 -3.09 12.43 -3.36
CA GLN A 574 -3.56 11.29 -4.14
C GLN A 574 -4.66 11.70 -5.11
N PHE A 575 -5.60 12.54 -4.65
CA PHE A 575 -6.70 13.06 -5.47
C PHE A 575 -6.23 14.03 -6.56
N ASN A 576 -5.30 14.93 -6.24
CA ASN A 576 -4.71 15.86 -7.21
C ASN A 576 -3.66 15.19 -8.12
N GLY A 577 -3.26 13.96 -7.81
CA GLY A 577 -2.18 13.24 -8.46
C GLY A 577 -2.41 13.03 -9.97
N PRO A 578 -1.33 12.86 -10.75
CA PRO A 578 -1.44 12.52 -12.17
C PRO A 578 -2.32 11.28 -12.39
N GLY A 579 -3.21 11.35 -13.38
CA GLY A 579 -4.15 10.27 -13.68
C GLY A 579 -5.44 10.26 -12.84
N VAL A 580 -5.52 11.06 -11.77
CA VAL A 580 -6.75 11.24 -10.97
C VAL A 580 -7.33 12.65 -11.15
N ARG A 581 -6.53 13.70 -10.89
CA ARG A 581 -6.85 15.12 -11.18
C ARG A 581 -8.19 15.61 -10.63
N VAL A 582 -8.63 15.09 -9.49
CA VAL A 582 -9.73 15.67 -8.71
C VAL A 582 -9.20 16.92 -7.98
N PRO A 583 -9.83 18.10 -8.13
CA PRO A 583 -9.38 19.32 -7.46
C PRO A 583 -9.76 19.27 -5.98
N MET A 584 -8.89 18.65 -5.18
CA MET A 584 -9.05 18.51 -3.73
C MET A 584 -8.21 19.56 -2.99
N LEU A 585 -8.86 20.40 -2.21
CA LEU A 585 -8.21 21.32 -1.28
C LEU A 585 -7.89 20.60 0.03
N SER A 586 -7.12 21.22 0.92
CA SER A 586 -6.97 20.77 2.31
C SER A 586 -7.25 21.92 3.28
N LEU A 587 -8.14 21.69 4.25
CA LEU A 587 -8.44 22.61 5.34
C LEU A 587 -7.81 22.09 6.63
N SER A 588 -6.99 22.93 7.26
CA SER A 588 -6.35 22.60 8.53
C SER A 588 -6.26 23.79 9.48
N ARG A 589 -5.78 23.56 10.71
CA ARG A 589 -5.51 24.60 11.71
C ARG A 589 -4.06 24.53 12.17
N VAL A 590 -3.14 24.72 11.23
CA VAL A 590 -1.68 24.66 11.46
C VAL A 590 -1.04 26.04 11.40
N LEU A 591 0.07 26.19 12.11
CA LEU A 591 0.94 27.38 12.05
C LEU A 591 1.62 27.44 10.67
N PRO A 592 2.26 28.52 10.22
CA PRO A 592 3.00 28.56 8.94
C PRO A 592 4.42 27.96 9.03
N ARG A 593 5.02 27.51 7.92
CA ARG A 593 6.31 26.75 7.89
C ARG A 593 7.51 27.45 8.54
N ASN A 594 7.48 28.78 8.63
CA ASN A 594 8.53 29.57 9.26
C ASN A 594 8.34 29.72 10.78
N HIS A 595 7.24 29.22 11.34
CA HIS A 595 6.99 29.22 12.76
C HIS A 595 7.81 28.11 13.46
N PRO A 596 8.41 28.35 14.64
CA PRO A 596 9.24 27.36 15.34
C PRO A 596 8.48 26.06 15.69
N ASP A 597 7.19 26.19 15.99
CA ASP A 597 6.32 25.06 16.31
C ASP A 597 5.60 24.48 15.07
N TRP A 598 6.08 24.67 13.84
CA TRP A 598 5.43 24.08 12.66
C TRP A 598 5.40 22.53 12.73
N PRO A 599 4.27 21.87 12.37
CA PRO A 599 2.97 22.44 12.01
C PRO A 599 2.14 22.87 13.24
N TYR A 600 2.33 22.21 14.38
CA TYR A 600 1.96 22.64 15.72
C TYR A 600 2.90 21.93 16.71
N ARG A 601 2.99 22.43 17.94
CA ARG A 601 4.04 22.05 18.90
C ARG A 601 4.05 20.56 19.25
N GLU A 602 2.89 19.95 19.41
CA GLU A 602 2.72 18.57 19.87
C GLU A 602 2.70 17.53 18.74
N TYR A 603 2.85 17.97 17.48
CA TYR A 603 2.74 17.12 16.29
C TYR A 603 3.60 15.85 16.37
N HIS A 604 3.03 14.71 15.95
CA HIS A 604 3.68 13.40 15.98
C HIS A 604 4.30 13.05 17.35
N SER A 605 3.57 13.27 18.44
CA SER A 605 4.04 12.96 19.78
C SER A 605 2.92 12.55 20.74
N SER A 606 3.29 11.96 21.87
CA SER A 606 2.35 11.62 22.96
C SER A 606 1.64 12.83 23.58
N HIS A 607 2.10 14.05 23.29
CA HIS A 607 1.44 15.27 23.75
C HIS A 607 0.24 15.66 22.86
N ASP A 608 0.13 15.11 21.64
CA ASP A 608 -1.07 15.26 20.82
C ASP A 608 -2.19 14.35 21.34
N ASN A 609 -2.79 14.78 22.45
CA ASN A 609 -3.84 14.04 23.12
C ASN A 609 -5.08 14.91 23.35
N PHE A 610 -6.16 14.27 23.79
CA PHE A 610 -7.47 14.92 23.93
C PHE A 610 -7.43 16.17 24.83
N ALA A 611 -6.52 16.26 25.80
CA ALA A 611 -6.44 17.42 26.70
C ALA A 611 -6.07 18.72 25.98
N HIS A 612 -5.41 18.63 24.83
CA HIS A 612 -5.02 19.79 24.01
C HIS A 612 -6.03 20.12 22.90
N ALA A 613 -7.10 19.32 22.75
CA ALA A 613 -8.12 19.56 21.74
C ALA A 613 -9.02 20.75 22.12
N SER A 614 -9.11 21.73 21.22
CA SER A 614 -9.95 22.91 21.40
C SER A 614 -11.34 22.71 20.79
N LEU A 615 -12.33 22.43 21.65
CA LEU A 615 -13.71 22.18 21.22
C LEU A 615 -14.35 23.34 20.45
N PRO A 616 -14.18 24.63 20.84
CA PRO A 616 -14.74 25.74 20.07
C PRO A 616 -14.15 25.84 18.65
N HIS A 617 -12.87 25.53 18.48
CA HIS A 617 -12.21 25.57 17.17
C HIS A 617 -12.57 24.36 16.30
N LEU A 618 -12.83 23.21 16.93
CA LEU A 618 -13.38 22.03 16.24
C LEU A 618 -14.76 22.35 15.65
N GLU A 619 -15.64 22.96 16.45
CA GLU A 619 -16.96 23.41 16.01
C GLU A 619 -16.87 24.49 14.91
N ALA A 620 -15.97 25.48 15.09
CA ALA A 620 -15.72 26.49 14.06
C ALA A 620 -15.25 25.88 12.73
N SER A 621 -14.53 24.76 12.77
CA SER A 621 -14.08 24.03 11.58
C SER A 621 -15.25 23.36 10.87
N VAL A 622 -16.18 22.74 11.60
CA VAL A 622 -17.44 22.23 11.04
C VAL A 622 -18.20 23.35 10.34
N ASP A 623 -18.33 24.52 11.00
CA ASP A 623 -19.04 25.66 10.44
C ASP A 623 -18.38 26.20 9.16
N MET A 624 -17.04 26.21 9.10
CA MET A 624 -16.33 26.59 7.88
C MET A 624 -16.59 25.61 6.74
N VAL A 625 -16.51 24.30 6.99
CA VAL A 625 -16.78 23.28 5.98
C VAL A 625 -18.23 23.38 5.50
N MET A 626 -19.20 23.58 6.40
CA MET A 626 -20.60 23.79 6.02
C MET A 626 -20.79 25.04 5.15
N LYS A 627 -20.15 26.17 5.47
CA LYS A 627 -20.20 27.39 4.64
C LYS A 627 -19.61 27.15 3.25
N MET A 628 -18.48 26.44 3.16
CA MET A 628 -17.87 26.05 1.88
C MET A 628 -18.81 25.18 1.04
N ILE A 629 -19.49 24.21 1.67
CA ILE A 629 -20.47 23.36 1.00
C ILE A 629 -21.68 24.16 0.55
N GLU A 630 -22.18 25.09 1.36
CA GLU A 630 -23.29 25.97 0.98
C GLU A 630 -22.95 26.86 -0.21
N ALA A 631 -21.74 27.43 -0.23
CA ALA A 631 -21.24 28.19 -1.37
C ALA A 631 -21.10 27.29 -2.62
N TRP A 632 -20.65 26.05 -2.46
CA TRP A 632 -20.55 25.08 -3.55
C TRP A 632 -21.92 24.70 -4.13
N GLU A 633 -22.93 24.46 -3.29
CA GLU A 633 -24.31 24.17 -3.69
C GLU A 633 -24.93 25.36 -4.44
N ALA A 634 -24.70 26.57 -3.96
CA ALA A 634 -25.18 27.82 -4.56
C ALA A 634 -24.44 28.19 -5.85
N ASN A 635 -23.20 27.73 -6.01
CA ASN A 635 -22.40 28.01 -7.20
C ASN A 635 -23.06 27.38 -8.43
N GLY A 636 -23.12 28.13 -9.52
CA GLY A 636 -23.74 27.67 -10.76
C GLY A 636 -23.20 28.44 -11.95
N ILE A 637 -23.46 27.90 -13.14
CA ILE A 637 -23.17 28.57 -14.41
C ILE A 637 -24.47 29.27 -14.84
N PRO A 638 -24.57 30.61 -14.75
CA PRO A 638 -25.78 31.32 -15.15
C PRO A 638 -25.98 31.20 -16.67
N LEU A 639 -27.19 30.80 -17.07
CA LEU A 639 -27.54 30.65 -18.49
C LEU A 639 -28.36 31.86 -18.97
N PRO A 640 -27.95 32.56 -20.05
CA PRO A 640 -28.70 33.69 -20.57
C PRO A 640 -30.00 33.21 -21.23
N ARG A 641 -31.11 33.90 -20.94
CA ARG A 641 -32.39 33.79 -21.66
C ARG A 641 -32.65 34.98 -22.58
N PHE A 642 -31.64 35.80 -22.78
CA PHE A 642 -31.64 36.96 -23.68
C PHE A 642 -30.57 36.80 -24.77
N LYS A 643 -30.63 37.64 -25.79
CA LYS A 643 -29.62 37.76 -26.85
C LYS A 643 -29.26 39.25 -27.01
N GLY A 644 -27.97 39.56 -27.05
CA GLY A 644 -27.48 40.94 -27.04
C GLY A 644 -27.60 41.60 -25.66
N GLU A 645 -27.54 42.93 -25.61
CA GLU A 645 -27.71 43.68 -24.36
C GLU A 645 -29.18 43.67 -23.87
N VAL A 646 -29.39 43.59 -22.56
CA VAL A 646 -30.73 43.69 -21.97
C VAL A 646 -31.22 45.13 -22.00
N PHE A 647 -32.38 45.37 -22.58
CA PHE A 647 -33.05 46.67 -22.50
C PHE A 647 -33.66 46.89 -21.10
N CYS A 648 -32.83 47.31 -20.13
CA CYS A 648 -33.18 47.42 -18.70
C CYS A 648 -34.50 48.16 -18.42
N THR A 649 -34.76 49.28 -19.12
CA THR A 649 -36.00 50.07 -18.95
C THR A 649 -37.26 49.26 -19.26
N ARG A 650 -37.23 48.34 -20.24
CA ARG A 650 -38.38 47.48 -20.57
C ARG A 650 -38.73 46.53 -19.42
N TYR A 651 -37.74 46.13 -18.63
CA TYR A 651 -37.91 45.21 -17.51
C TYR A 651 -38.07 45.93 -16.16
N GLY A 652 -38.07 47.27 -16.15
CA GLY A 652 -38.13 48.06 -14.91
C GLY A 652 -36.86 47.98 -14.06
N ILE A 653 -35.74 47.58 -14.66
CA ILE A 653 -34.44 47.51 -13.97
C ILE A 653 -33.86 48.93 -13.90
N HIS A 654 -33.85 49.49 -12.71
CA HIS A 654 -33.25 50.79 -12.40
C HIS A 654 -32.24 50.63 -11.25
N ILE A 655 -30.95 50.75 -11.57
CA ILE A 655 -29.87 50.66 -10.59
C ILE A 655 -29.40 52.08 -10.30
N ASP A 656 -29.74 52.58 -9.13
CA ASP A 656 -29.39 53.94 -8.72
C ASP A 656 -27.91 53.99 -8.29
N PRO A 657 -27.06 54.79 -8.96
CA PRO A 657 -25.64 54.86 -8.66
C PRO A 657 -25.33 55.45 -7.28
N THR A 658 -26.28 56.17 -6.66
CA THR A 658 -26.08 56.78 -5.33
C THR A 658 -26.39 55.82 -4.19
N THR A 659 -27.41 54.97 -4.36
CA THR A 659 -27.85 54.00 -3.34
C THR A 659 -27.28 52.60 -3.56
N GLN A 660 -26.87 52.26 -4.78
CA GLN A 660 -26.31 50.96 -5.17
C GLN A 660 -25.03 51.10 -6.03
N PRO A 661 -23.99 51.81 -5.55
CA PRO A 661 -22.82 52.16 -6.35
C PRO A 661 -22.04 50.95 -6.89
N ASP A 662 -21.86 49.91 -6.09
CA ASP A 662 -21.13 48.71 -6.52
C ASP A 662 -21.92 47.88 -7.54
N LEU A 663 -23.25 47.73 -7.34
CA LEU A 663 -24.09 47.04 -8.31
C LEU A 663 -24.10 47.82 -9.64
N HIS A 664 -24.27 49.13 -9.60
CA HIS A 664 -24.23 49.99 -10.80
C HIS A 664 -22.89 49.87 -11.54
N ARG A 665 -21.76 49.82 -10.81
CA ARG A 665 -20.42 49.71 -11.39
C ARG A 665 -20.22 48.43 -12.19
N HIS A 666 -20.72 47.29 -11.69
CA HIS A 666 -20.39 45.97 -12.25
C HIS A 666 -21.52 45.33 -13.05
N PHE A 667 -22.76 45.82 -12.98
CA PHE A 667 -23.93 45.12 -13.54
C PHE A 667 -23.79 44.75 -15.02
N PHE A 668 -23.39 45.70 -15.88
CA PHE A 668 -23.26 45.44 -17.32
C PHE A 668 -22.06 44.53 -17.65
N SER A 669 -20.91 44.73 -17.00
CA SER A 669 -19.75 43.85 -17.23
C SER A 669 -20.01 42.42 -16.77
N ILE A 670 -20.76 42.24 -15.67
CA ILE A 670 -21.23 40.93 -15.23
C ILE A 670 -22.17 40.32 -16.27
N MET A 671 -23.15 41.10 -16.76
CA MET A 671 -24.09 40.65 -17.78
C MET A 671 -23.38 40.17 -19.06
N ASP A 672 -22.33 40.86 -19.48
CA ASP A 672 -21.51 40.50 -20.65
C ASP A 672 -20.80 39.15 -20.50
N GLN A 673 -20.55 38.70 -19.25
CA GLN A 673 -19.93 37.39 -18.98
C GLN A 673 -20.96 36.25 -18.86
N ILE A 674 -22.27 36.52 -18.91
CA ILE A 674 -23.33 35.49 -18.80
C ILE A 674 -23.52 34.83 -20.16
N ASP A 675 -22.56 33.99 -20.54
CA ASP A 675 -22.55 33.24 -21.81
C ASP A 675 -22.80 31.73 -21.63
N GLY A 676 -23.08 31.30 -20.40
CA GLY A 676 -23.30 29.91 -20.05
C GLY A 676 -22.03 29.06 -19.99
N ARG A 677 -20.83 29.67 -19.89
CA ARG A 677 -19.56 28.95 -19.83
C ARG A 677 -18.81 29.10 -18.50
N GLN A 678 -19.11 30.14 -17.73
CA GLN A 678 -18.37 30.50 -16.53
C GLN A 678 -19.23 30.37 -15.29
N ASP A 679 -18.63 29.93 -14.19
CA ASP A 679 -19.28 29.92 -12.88
C ASP A 679 -19.27 31.33 -12.24
N VAL A 680 -20.06 31.49 -11.17
CA VAL A 680 -20.19 32.78 -10.47
C VAL A 680 -18.83 33.33 -10.01
N PRO A 681 -17.93 32.55 -9.37
CA PRO A 681 -16.61 33.03 -9.00
C PRO A 681 -15.73 33.46 -10.19
N ALA A 682 -15.77 32.75 -11.32
CA ALA A 682 -15.02 33.13 -12.52
C ALA A 682 -15.52 34.47 -13.10
N ILE A 683 -16.85 34.67 -13.12
CA ILE A 683 -17.45 35.94 -13.54
C ILE A 683 -16.99 37.07 -12.61
N ALA A 684 -16.98 36.84 -11.29
CA ALA A 684 -16.53 37.82 -10.31
C ALA A 684 -15.07 38.23 -10.56
N GLU A 685 -14.18 37.26 -10.75
CA GLU A 685 -12.76 37.49 -11.05
C GLU A 685 -12.57 38.31 -12.33
N ARG A 686 -13.22 37.93 -13.44
CA ARG A 686 -13.11 38.65 -14.72
C ARG A 686 -13.64 40.07 -14.66
N CYS A 687 -14.72 40.29 -13.89
CA CYS A 687 -15.34 41.61 -13.75
C CYS A 687 -14.67 42.47 -12.68
N GLN A 688 -13.65 41.95 -11.99
CA GLN A 688 -13.04 42.58 -10.81
C GLN A 688 -14.10 42.99 -9.78
N ALA A 689 -15.10 42.12 -9.60
CA ALA A 689 -16.25 42.33 -8.72
C ALA A 689 -16.21 41.32 -7.55
N SER A 690 -16.96 41.59 -6.49
CA SER A 690 -17.18 40.58 -5.45
C SER A 690 -18.18 39.52 -5.93
N VAL A 691 -18.06 38.29 -5.42
CA VAL A 691 -19.06 37.22 -5.66
C VAL A 691 -20.47 37.71 -5.30
N GLU A 692 -20.60 38.49 -4.21
CA GLU A 692 -21.87 39.08 -3.79
C GLU A 692 -22.45 40.06 -4.83
N ALA A 693 -21.61 40.85 -5.50
CA ALA A 693 -22.05 41.74 -6.57
C ALA A 693 -22.56 40.96 -7.79
N VAL A 694 -21.91 39.83 -8.11
CA VAL A 694 -22.38 38.90 -9.16
C VAL A 694 -23.72 38.29 -8.76
N GLU A 695 -23.84 37.73 -7.57
CA GLU A 695 -25.09 37.15 -7.08
C GLU A 695 -26.25 38.15 -7.05
N LYS A 696 -26.01 39.40 -6.62
CA LYS A 696 -27.00 40.48 -6.66
C LYS A 696 -27.45 40.79 -8.10
N SER A 697 -26.51 40.85 -9.04
CA SER A 697 -26.80 41.06 -10.47
C SER A 697 -27.62 39.89 -11.05
N LEU A 698 -27.23 38.65 -10.74
CA LEU A 698 -27.94 37.46 -11.18
C LEU A 698 -29.32 37.34 -10.55
N ALA A 699 -29.49 37.70 -9.28
CA ALA A 699 -30.79 37.71 -8.61
C ALA A 699 -31.76 38.69 -9.29
N LEU A 700 -31.28 39.89 -9.63
CA LEU A 700 -32.06 40.88 -10.36
C LEU A 700 -32.46 40.37 -11.75
N LEU A 701 -31.51 39.79 -12.50
CA LEU A 701 -31.80 39.22 -13.82
C LEU A 701 -32.74 38.01 -13.74
N ARG A 702 -32.58 37.12 -12.76
CA ARG A 702 -33.46 35.96 -12.53
C ARG A 702 -34.87 36.39 -12.16
N HIS A 703 -35.03 37.44 -11.34
CA HIS A 703 -36.34 37.99 -10.99
C HIS A 703 -37.15 38.37 -12.24
N HIS A 704 -36.48 38.87 -13.28
CA HIS A 704 -37.08 39.22 -14.56
C HIS A 704 -37.06 38.09 -15.61
N GLY A 705 -36.67 36.86 -15.23
CA GLY A 705 -36.62 35.70 -16.12
C GLY A 705 -35.56 35.79 -17.22
N LEU A 706 -34.56 36.68 -17.07
CA LEU A 706 -33.50 36.92 -18.04
C LEU A 706 -32.34 35.93 -17.90
N VAL A 707 -32.19 35.31 -16.74
CA VAL A 707 -31.18 34.29 -16.45
C VAL A 707 -31.85 33.13 -15.74
N CYS A 708 -31.40 31.90 -15.98
CA CYS A 708 -31.65 30.78 -15.06
C CYS A 708 -30.35 30.35 -14.38
#